data_AF-A0A3G3E507-F1
#
_entry.id   AF-A0A3G3E507-F1
#
_cell.length_a   1.000
_cell.length_b   1.000
_cell.length_c   1.000
_cell.angle_alpha   90.00
_cell.angle_beta   90.00
_cell.angle_gamma   90.00
#
_symmetry.space_group_name_H-M   'P 1'
#
loop_
_entity.id
_entity.type
_entity.pdbx_description
1 polymer ?
#
loop_
_entity_poly.entity_id
_entity_poly.type
_entity_poly.pdbx_seq_one_letter_code
_entity_poly.pdbx_strand_id
1 'polypeptide(L)'
;MCADWLKNYYAKDKYLDYDKAMVGGYGIPQMNTLIQQAAALRMPCIVPSTRKRKTVFYALAENAKSLEELRRILTAALGSADTTPDIKSIFQSDDDGEQLLLEKSPDGILAFDFLPVPDGSPQQVKEWQIARMKRVYAMLQLVMDLYRQRPILHSLVSRQTGRILRDFYTACHARDGKIAEQYLEELRGNQALSSLNLLFLELQGMAASARWGEILNHPRLEVLLRGRVPERIQRLLLRSSGHLMLNAIRDAHFPLDRRDDARRLVLGLLPLYKHKPRFAHQASFRPDWQLWTMGAALLGIDEWQTATPLLETDWIQQVEGWATGASSLPASVEAEEQVLIQAPVIMLINLENATDLLLEALLADAERESEIYAQLAAMPEATRQALEKIPKLWETWQALKNRCEPQDYGWSRWLEDLQQATESERFESLRQQATVHYMDWTPSTFSETQWQALLEQQSNAQLSKVLRDVLPTLLNWLEEYDVQVSASLWPDWLMLLAVEDIRSEEDVRLGGMILDKFLSGTFSHQEYASAIESVAMLCSENLSVRTLCYSIDIAELLYDKISADDAARLGFWVTLQELLKQRWERLDVSMQLSARMVERLYLGEHAGHAFPAEDNTPGVASSLHRDLDGKTLAIYSLMEGAARRGKEALLKLYPGLNVELNHDHVATPALINLAEKADYFIFASGSSKHQAFYTVTDYRKEIIYPSGKGASSMIAAFVSALD
;
A
#
# COMPACT_ATOMS: atom_id res chain seq x y z
N MET A 1 22.37 -22.07 27.77
CA MET A 1 22.49 -23.51 27.44
C MET A 1 23.82 -23.69 26.72
N CYS A 2 24.76 -24.47 27.30
CA CYS A 2 26.06 -24.72 26.68
C CYS A 2 25.87 -25.64 25.46
N ALA A 3 26.56 -25.36 24.36
CA ALA A 3 26.41 -26.05 23.09
C ALA A 3 26.94 -27.50 23.13
N ASP A 4 26.13 -28.45 23.61
CA ASP A 4 26.45 -29.90 23.61
C ASP A 4 26.85 -30.41 22.22
N TRP A 5 26.31 -29.80 21.15
CA TRP A 5 26.62 -30.17 19.77
C TRP A 5 28.08 -29.88 19.38
N LEU A 6 28.67 -28.76 19.84
CA LEU A 6 30.03 -28.38 19.47
C LEU A 6 31.06 -29.23 20.24
N LYS A 7 30.72 -29.62 21.48
CA LYS A 7 31.50 -30.60 22.23
C LYS A 7 31.52 -31.97 21.53
N ASN A 8 30.37 -32.41 21.02
CA ASN A 8 30.27 -33.63 20.21
C ASN A 8 31.04 -33.53 18.88
N TYR A 9 31.03 -32.36 18.24
CA TYR A 9 31.79 -32.11 17.02
C TYR A 9 33.30 -32.31 17.20
N TYR A 10 33.87 -31.76 18.28
CA TYR A 10 35.29 -31.86 18.61
C TYR A 10 35.70 -33.18 19.26
N ALA A 11 34.76 -34.02 19.74
CA ALA A 11 35.08 -35.29 20.40
C ALA A 11 35.90 -36.26 19.53
N LYS A 12 35.78 -36.17 18.20
CA LYS A 12 36.55 -36.98 17.23
C LYS A 12 37.77 -36.25 16.65
N ASP A 13 38.06 -35.02 17.08
CA ASP A 13 39.22 -34.26 16.65
C ASP A 13 40.44 -34.58 17.54
N LYS A 14 41.58 -34.92 16.92
CA LYS A 14 42.78 -35.37 17.66
C LYS A 14 43.69 -34.22 18.11
N TYR A 15 43.52 -33.02 17.56
CA TYR A 15 44.41 -31.89 17.81
C TYR A 15 43.68 -30.66 18.36
N LEU A 16 42.39 -30.53 18.07
CA LEU A 16 41.51 -29.51 18.63
C LEU A 16 40.63 -30.10 19.73
N ASP A 17 40.64 -29.45 20.89
CA ASP A 17 39.97 -29.81 22.13
C ASP A 17 39.10 -28.62 22.53
N TYR A 18 37.80 -28.90 22.64
CA TYR A 18 36.78 -27.92 23.00
C TYR A 18 37.01 -27.32 24.39
N ASP A 19 37.20 -28.16 25.41
CA ASP A 19 37.35 -27.71 26.80
C ASP A 19 38.61 -26.85 26.94
N LYS A 20 39.68 -27.20 26.21
CA LYS A 20 40.91 -26.39 26.13
C LYS A 20 40.70 -25.03 25.46
N ALA A 21 39.90 -24.95 24.39
CA ALA A 21 39.60 -23.69 23.73
C ALA A 21 38.75 -22.76 24.61
N MET A 22 37.81 -23.31 25.37
CA MET A 22 36.94 -22.53 26.27
C MET A 22 37.73 -21.84 27.39
N VAL A 23 38.83 -22.42 27.87
CA VAL A 23 39.72 -21.80 28.86
C VAL A 23 40.88 -20.99 28.26
N GLY A 24 40.91 -20.83 26.93
CA GLY A 24 41.96 -20.04 26.24
C GLY A 24 43.30 -20.76 26.12
N GLY A 25 43.34 -22.09 26.17
CA GLY A 25 44.56 -22.89 26.28
C GLY A 25 45.40 -23.02 24.99
N TYR A 26 45.00 -22.41 23.87
CA TYR A 26 45.78 -22.41 22.64
C TYR A 26 46.65 -21.14 22.49
N GLY A 27 47.89 -21.33 22.03
CA GLY A 27 48.88 -20.25 21.85
C GLY A 27 48.57 -19.24 20.74
N ILE A 28 47.48 -19.42 19.99
CA ILE A 28 46.90 -18.42 19.09
C ILE A 28 45.56 -17.98 19.70
N PRO A 29 45.51 -16.79 20.34
CA PRO A 29 44.29 -16.32 21.01
C PRO A 29 43.06 -16.33 20.11
N GLN A 30 43.21 -15.97 18.84
CA GLN A 30 42.15 -15.88 17.84
C GLN A 30 41.46 -17.23 17.58
N MET A 31 42.19 -18.34 17.71
CA MET A 31 41.62 -19.68 17.57
C MET A 31 40.69 -20.02 18.72
N ASN A 32 41.03 -19.60 19.94
CA ASN A 32 40.13 -19.72 21.10
C ASN A 32 38.85 -18.91 20.86
N THR A 33 39.00 -17.66 20.40
CA THR A 33 37.88 -16.75 20.13
C THR A 33 36.88 -17.34 19.13
N LEU A 34 37.34 -17.91 18.02
CA LEU A 34 36.44 -18.51 17.01
C LEU A 34 35.60 -19.66 17.58
N ILE A 35 36.23 -20.57 18.34
CA ILE A 35 35.54 -21.73 18.94
C ILE A 35 34.56 -21.29 20.02
N GLN A 36 34.96 -20.33 20.88
CA GLN A 36 34.09 -19.76 21.91
C GLN A 36 32.86 -19.06 21.31
N GLN A 37 33.04 -18.36 20.18
CA GLN A 37 31.95 -17.69 19.49
C GLN A 37 30.96 -18.67 18.86
N ALA A 38 31.45 -19.76 18.24
CA ALA A 38 30.62 -20.82 17.73
C ALA A 38 29.84 -21.53 18.86
N ALA A 39 30.46 -21.70 20.04
CA ALA A 39 29.81 -22.28 21.21
C ALA A 39 28.65 -21.42 21.74
N ALA A 40 28.74 -20.10 21.57
CA ALA A 40 27.68 -19.16 21.94
C ALA A 40 26.53 -19.10 20.91
N LEU A 41 26.55 -19.93 19.86
CA LEU A 41 25.56 -19.96 18.77
C LEU A 41 25.34 -18.60 18.07
N ARG A 42 26.37 -17.73 18.07
CA ARG A 42 26.29 -16.45 17.36
C ARG A 42 26.64 -16.65 15.89
N MET A 43 25.63 -16.88 15.07
CA MET A 43 25.78 -16.96 13.61
C MET A 43 25.96 -15.56 12.98
N PRO A 44 26.65 -15.45 11.83
CA PRO A 44 27.51 -16.47 11.23
C PRO A 44 28.71 -16.80 12.14
N CYS A 45 29.25 -18.01 12.02
CA CYS A 45 30.45 -18.42 12.76
C CYS A 45 31.38 -19.29 11.91
N ILE A 46 32.64 -19.37 12.34
CA ILE A 46 33.68 -20.18 11.66
C ILE A 46 34.29 -21.12 12.69
N VAL A 47 34.33 -22.41 12.36
CA VAL A 47 34.86 -23.48 13.21
C VAL A 47 36.04 -24.18 12.52
N PRO A 48 37.23 -24.17 13.14
CA PRO A 48 38.36 -24.95 12.64
C PRO A 48 38.20 -26.44 12.99
N SER A 49 38.75 -27.29 12.12
CA SER A 49 38.75 -28.75 12.25
C SER A 49 40.07 -29.34 11.77
N THR A 50 40.53 -30.41 12.41
CA THR A 50 41.71 -31.18 11.94
C THR A 50 41.40 -32.66 11.69
N ARG A 51 40.11 -33.03 11.69
CA ARG A 51 39.62 -34.41 11.51
C ARG A 51 40.13 -35.09 10.23
N LYS A 52 40.26 -34.33 9.12
CA LYS A 52 40.74 -34.82 7.81
C LYS A 52 42.28 -34.81 7.65
N ARG A 53 43.05 -34.89 8.74
CA ARG A 53 44.54 -34.80 8.81
C ARG A 53 45.16 -33.48 8.31
N LYS A 54 44.34 -32.55 7.83
CA LYS A 54 44.66 -31.17 7.49
C LYS A 54 43.72 -30.23 8.23
N THR A 55 44.16 -29.00 8.49
CA THR A 55 43.27 -27.99 9.08
C THR A 55 42.31 -27.47 8.02
N VAL A 56 41.02 -27.73 8.23
CA VAL A 56 39.91 -27.22 7.42
C VAL A 56 39.11 -26.25 8.28
N PHE A 57 38.67 -25.15 7.69
CA PHE A 57 37.77 -24.20 8.31
C PHE A 57 36.39 -24.38 7.71
N TYR A 58 35.39 -24.47 8.58
CA TYR A 58 33.99 -24.52 8.19
C TYR A 58 33.28 -23.23 8.60
N ALA A 59 32.64 -22.55 7.65
CA ALA A 59 31.82 -21.37 7.94
C ALA A 59 30.34 -21.73 7.85
N LEU A 60 29.56 -21.26 8.83
CA LEU A 60 28.13 -21.49 8.98
C LEU A 60 27.39 -20.16 9.02
N ALA A 61 26.16 -20.15 8.50
CA ALA A 61 25.28 -18.98 8.49
C ALA A 61 23.83 -19.38 8.76
N GLU A 62 22.98 -18.39 9.02
CA GLU A 62 21.56 -18.62 9.38
C GLU A 62 20.69 -19.00 8.18
N ASN A 63 21.05 -18.53 6.97
CA ASN A 63 20.31 -18.78 5.74
C ASN A 63 21.22 -18.73 4.50
N ALA A 64 20.72 -19.23 3.38
CA ALA A 64 21.42 -19.29 2.09
C ALA A 64 22.00 -17.94 1.63
N LYS A 65 21.25 -16.83 1.83
CA LYS A 65 21.70 -15.48 1.47
C LYS A 65 22.92 -15.06 2.30
N SER A 66 22.86 -15.26 3.61
CA SER A 66 23.95 -14.92 4.54
C SER A 66 25.18 -15.79 4.28
N LEU A 67 24.98 -17.05 3.90
CA LEU A 67 26.04 -17.97 3.51
C LEU A 67 26.76 -17.51 2.23
N GLU A 68 26.01 -17.09 1.22
CA GLU A 68 26.55 -16.54 -0.03
C GLU A 68 27.31 -15.23 0.20
N GLU A 69 26.77 -14.33 1.01
CA GLU A 69 27.45 -13.09 1.41
C GLU A 69 28.75 -13.39 2.16
N LEU A 70 28.72 -14.31 3.13
CA LEU A 70 29.89 -14.73 3.88
C LEU A 70 30.96 -15.33 2.96
N ARG A 71 30.56 -16.12 1.94
CA ARG A 71 31.48 -16.64 0.93
C ARG A 71 32.21 -15.51 0.21
N ARG A 72 31.48 -14.52 -0.30
CA ARG A 72 32.07 -13.38 -1.04
C ARG A 72 33.06 -12.60 -0.18
N ILE A 73 32.71 -12.34 1.08
CA ILE A 73 33.57 -11.61 2.02
C ILE A 73 34.82 -12.44 2.35
N LEU A 74 34.68 -13.73 2.64
CA LEU A 74 35.81 -14.60 2.91
C LEU A 74 36.74 -14.73 1.69
N THR A 75 36.19 -14.87 0.49
CA THR A 75 36.97 -14.89 -0.76
C THR A 75 37.75 -13.58 -0.94
N ALA A 76 37.13 -12.44 -0.67
CA ALA A 76 37.80 -11.14 -0.78
C ALA A 76 38.88 -10.92 0.30
N ALA A 77 38.63 -11.37 1.53
CA ALA A 77 39.50 -11.10 2.68
C ALA A 77 40.69 -12.07 2.80
N LEU A 78 40.50 -13.35 2.47
CA LEU A 78 41.53 -14.37 2.64
C LEU A 78 42.58 -14.36 1.51
N GLY A 79 42.23 -13.85 0.32
CA GLY A 79 43.12 -13.78 -0.83
C GLY A 79 43.67 -15.14 -1.27
N SER A 80 44.43 -15.17 -2.37
CA SER A 80 44.89 -16.42 -3.00
C SER A 80 46.24 -16.96 -2.50
N ALA A 81 46.87 -16.34 -1.49
CA ALA A 81 48.26 -16.65 -1.12
C ALA A 81 48.40 -17.65 0.05
N ASP A 82 47.51 -17.60 1.05
CA ASP A 82 47.64 -18.39 2.30
C ASP A 82 46.56 -19.50 2.43
N THR A 83 45.44 -19.41 1.71
CA THR A 83 44.31 -20.35 1.73
C THR A 83 43.88 -20.75 0.32
N THR A 84 43.18 -21.88 0.20
CA THR A 84 42.62 -22.34 -1.07
C THR A 84 41.72 -21.26 -1.70
N PRO A 85 41.92 -20.89 -2.97
CA PRO A 85 41.17 -19.80 -3.61
C PRO A 85 39.68 -20.11 -3.77
N ASP A 86 39.34 -21.39 -3.94
CA ASP A 86 37.95 -21.85 -4.06
C ASP A 86 37.42 -22.31 -2.70
N ILE A 87 36.58 -21.46 -2.10
CA ILE A 87 35.78 -21.83 -0.92
C ILE A 87 34.65 -22.75 -1.39
N LYS A 88 34.67 -24.02 -0.95
CA LYS A 88 33.73 -25.05 -1.39
C LYS A 88 32.43 -24.97 -0.60
N SER A 89 31.29 -25.01 -1.27
CA SER A 89 29.99 -25.21 -0.62
C SER A 89 29.70 -26.71 -0.51
N ILE A 90 29.36 -27.17 0.70
CA ILE A 90 28.97 -28.55 1.00
C ILE A 90 27.51 -28.51 1.44
N PHE A 91 26.66 -29.27 0.74
CA PHE A 91 25.23 -29.38 1.04
C PHE A 91 24.87 -30.76 1.61
N GLN A 92 25.70 -31.77 1.34
CA GLN A 92 25.56 -33.14 1.82
C GLN A 92 26.96 -33.72 2.07
N SER A 93 27.12 -34.53 3.12
CA SER A 93 28.38 -35.22 3.42
C SER A 93 28.15 -36.51 4.20
N ASP A 94 29.04 -37.48 3.99
CA ASP A 94 29.10 -38.74 4.74
C ASP A 94 29.98 -38.63 6.01
N ASP A 95 30.61 -37.48 6.27
CA ASP A 95 31.38 -37.25 7.50
C ASP A 95 30.44 -36.85 8.65
N ASP A 96 30.40 -37.65 9.72
CA ASP A 96 29.58 -37.40 10.91
C ASP A 96 29.70 -35.97 11.47
N GLY A 97 30.88 -35.34 11.33
CA GLY A 97 31.13 -33.98 11.80
C GLY A 97 30.54 -32.93 10.87
N GLU A 98 30.67 -33.11 9.56
CA GLU A 98 30.05 -32.23 8.58
C GLU A 98 28.51 -32.35 8.63
N GLN A 99 27.97 -33.54 8.93
CA GLN A 99 26.52 -33.72 9.18
C GLN A 99 26.05 -32.92 10.39
N LEU A 100 26.78 -32.95 11.52
CA LEU A 100 26.50 -32.12 12.70
C LEU A 100 26.53 -30.62 12.39
N LEU A 101 27.38 -30.18 11.46
CA LEU A 101 27.42 -28.77 11.01
C LEU A 101 26.23 -28.43 10.09
N LEU A 102 25.85 -29.35 9.20
CA LEU A 102 24.69 -29.19 8.31
C LEU A 102 23.36 -29.17 9.09
N GLU A 103 23.25 -29.87 10.21
CA GLU A 103 22.11 -29.74 11.13
C GLU A 103 21.94 -28.31 11.69
N LYS A 104 23.03 -27.54 11.77
CA LYS A 104 23.02 -26.14 12.25
C LYS A 104 22.97 -25.11 11.14
N SER A 105 23.30 -25.50 9.91
CA SER A 105 23.28 -24.67 8.71
C SER A 105 22.69 -25.49 7.56
N PRO A 106 21.35 -25.68 7.53
CA PRO A 106 20.69 -26.60 6.59
C PRO A 106 20.82 -26.16 5.13
N ASP A 107 21.01 -24.86 4.89
CA ASP A 107 21.24 -24.28 3.57
C ASP A 107 22.68 -24.50 3.03
N GLY A 108 23.50 -25.26 3.76
CA GLY A 108 24.87 -25.63 3.38
C GLY A 108 25.94 -25.03 4.30
N ILE A 109 27.16 -25.55 4.18
CA ILE A 109 28.36 -25.09 4.90
C ILE A 109 29.47 -24.76 3.91
N LEU A 110 30.30 -23.77 4.23
CA LEU A 110 31.46 -23.41 3.42
C LEU A 110 32.73 -24.05 4.00
N ALA A 111 33.58 -24.62 3.16
CA ALA A 111 34.82 -25.27 3.57
C ALA A 111 36.03 -24.73 2.79
N PHE A 112 37.10 -24.40 3.51
CA PHE A 112 38.38 -23.99 2.93
C PHE A 112 39.56 -24.43 3.81
N ASP A 113 40.74 -24.55 3.23
CA ASP A 113 41.93 -25.00 3.94
C ASP A 113 43.19 -24.19 3.57
N PHE A 114 44.27 -24.40 4.32
CA PHE A 114 45.53 -23.72 4.06
C PHE A 114 46.19 -24.21 2.78
N LEU A 115 46.77 -23.29 1.99
CA LEU A 115 47.64 -23.66 0.88
C LEU A 115 48.96 -24.26 1.39
N PRO A 116 49.55 -25.29 0.75
CA PRO A 116 50.84 -25.85 1.15
C PRO A 116 51.94 -24.77 1.22
N VAL A 117 52.80 -24.85 2.24
CA VAL A 117 53.98 -23.98 2.33
C VAL A 117 55.07 -24.52 1.39
N PRO A 118 55.89 -23.66 0.74
CA PRO A 118 57.03 -24.10 -0.06
C PRO A 118 58.00 -25.01 0.70
N ASP A 119 58.68 -25.91 -0.03
CA ASP A 119 59.72 -26.77 0.53
C ASP A 119 60.92 -25.95 1.00
N GLY A 120 61.47 -26.31 2.17
CA GLY A 120 62.59 -25.61 2.80
C GLY A 120 63.16 -26.40 3.97
N SER A 121 64.09 -25.80 4.73
CA SER A 121 64.60 -26.47 5.94
C SER A 121 63.47 -26.69 6.97
N PRO A 122 63.52 -27.76 7.80
CA PRO A 122 62.46 -28.04 8.77
C PRO A 122 62.14 -26.89 9.73
N GLN A 123 63.14 -26.05 10.05
CA GLN A 123 62.95 -24.85 10.87
C GLN A 123 62.21 -23.75 10.10
N GLN A 124 62.63 -23.44 8.87
CA GLN A 124 61.98 -22.42 8.03
C GLN A 124 60.54 -22.77 7.68
N VAL A 125 60.27 -24.04 7.35
CA VAL A 125 58.91 -24.52 7.05
C VAL A 125 58.00 -24.32 8.26
N LYS A 126 58.48 -24.63 9.47
CA LYS A 126 57.73 -24.44 10.71
C LYS A 126 57.47 -22.96 11.01
N GLU A 127 58.44 -22.09 10.78
CA GLU A 127 58.29 -20.63 10.93
C GLU A 127 57.23 -20.08 9.96
N TRP A 128 57.29 -20.47 8.69
CA TRP A 128 56.31 -20.06 7.67
C TRP A 128 54.91 -20.57 7.97
N GLN A 129 54.76 -21.81 8.46
CA GLN A 129 53.47 -22.36 8.89
C GLN A 129 52.87 -21.55 10.05
N ILE A 130 53.67 -21.18 11.05
CA ILE A 130 53.22 -20.36 12.19
C ILE A 130 52.83 -18.96 11.71
N ALA A 131 53.63 -18.34 10.84
CA ALA A 131 53.35 -17.00 10.32
C ALA A 131 52.05 -16.98 9.48
N ARG A 132 51.87 -17.94 8.57
CA ARG A 132 50.63 -18.14 7.80
C ARG A 132 49.43 -18.32 8.72
N MET A 133 49.56 -19.21 9.72
CA MET A 133 48.48 -19.49 10.66
C MET A 133 48.06 -18.21 11.41
N LYS A 134 49.01 -17.42 11.91
CA LYS A 134 48.72 -16.13 12.56
C LYS A 134 47.99 -15.15 11.63
N ARG A 135 48.43 -15.02 10.37
CA ARG A 135 47.78 -14.12 9.39
C ARG A 135 46.33 -14.53 9.11
N VAL A 136 46.10 -15.80 8.81
CA VAL A 136 44.75 -16.30 8.48
C VAL A 136 43.82 -16.17 9.67
N TYR A 137 44.22 -16.58 10.88
CA TYR A 137 43.36 -16.44 12.06
C TYR A 137 43.08 -14.97 12.42
N ALA A 138 44.05 -14.06 12.22
CA ALA A 138 43.81 -12.63 12.40
C ALA A 138 42.82 -12.08 11.38
N MET A 139 42.93 -12.49 10.10
CA MET A 139 41.98 -12.08 9.06
C MET A 139 40.58 -12.65 9.29
N LEU A 140 40.46 -13.92 9.68
CA LEU A 140 39.18 -14.52 10.03
C LEU A 140 38.51 -13.78 11.18
N GLN A 141 39.25 -13.43 12.23
CA GLN A 141 38.69 -12.63 13.31
C GLN A 141 38.26 -11.23 12.83
N LEU A 142 39.10 -10.55 12.05
CA LEU A 142 38.77 -9.23 11.51
C LEU A 142 37.49 -9.26 10.65
N VAL A 143 37.34 -10.27 9.78
CA VAL A 143 36.13 -10.48 8.98
C VAL A 143 34.91 -10.67 9.87
N MET A 144 35.01 -11.51 10.90
CA MET A 144 33.89 -11.75 11.81
C MET A 144 33.53 -10.52 12.64
N ASP A 145 34.51 -9.73 13.06
CA ASP A 145 34.29 -8.50 13.81
C ASP A 145 33.63 -7.43 12.92
N LEU A 146 34.10 -7.25 11.68
CA LEU A 146 33.50 -6.34 10.70
C LEU A 146 32.09 -6.76 10.30
N TYR A 147 31.86 -8.06 10.09
CA TYR A 147 30.53 -8.58 9.75
C TYR A 147 29.51 -8.31 10.86
N ARG A 148 29.94 -8.32 12.13
CA ARG A 148 29.06 -8.02 13.28
C ARG A 148 28.89 -6.53 13.56
N GLN A 149 29.88 -5.71 13.20
CA GLN A 149 29.77 -4.24 13.27
C GLN A 149 28.98 -3.65 12.09
N ARG A 150 28.64 -4.47 11.10
CA ARG A 150 27.82 -4.08 9.96
C ARG A 150 26.50 -3.46 10.46
N PRO A 151 26.19 -2.20 10.09
CA PRO A 151 24.85 -1.66 10.23
C PRO A 151 23.90 -2.57 9.44
N ILE A 152 22.70 -2.84 9.97
CA ILE A 152 21.68 -3.57 9.21
C ILE A 152 21.39 -2.75 7.94
N LEU A 153 22.03 -3.12 6.84
CA LEU A 153 21.78 -2.54 5.54
C LEU A 153 20.46 -3.14 5.09
N HIS A 154 19.36 -2.46 5.36
CA HIS A 154 18.16 -2.62 4.57
C HIS A 154 18.60 -2.36 3.13
N SER A 155 18.77 -3.41 2.33
CA SER A 155 18.89 -3.21 0.89
C SER A 155 17.57 -2.56 0.49
N LEU A 156 17.57 -1.25 0.29
CA LEU A 156 16.59 -0.54 -0.51
C LEU A 156 16.78 -1.07 -1.93
N VAL A 157 16.35 -2.30 -2.18
CA VAL A 157 15.94 -2.67 -3.54
C VAL A 157 14.78 -1.74 -3.78
N SER A 158 15.06 -0.63 -4.49
CA SER A 158 14.03 0.30 -4.94
C SER A 158 12.94 -0.55 -5.58
N ARG A 159 11.77 -0.59 -4.96
CA ARG A 159 10.65 -1.33 -5.52
C ARG A 159 10.29 -0.66 -6.85
N GLN A 160 9.80 -1.45 -7.79
CA GLN A 160 9.33 -0.90 -9.06
C GLN A 160 8.22 0.13 -8.80
N THR A 161 8.24 1.26 -9.50
CA THR A 161 7.28 2.36 -9.31
C THR A 161 5.83 1.89 -9.39
N GLY A 162 5.50 0.95 -10.29
CA GLY A 162 4.16 0.35 -10.41
C GLY A 162 3.68 -0.32 -9.12
N ARG A 163 4.55 -1.08 -8.46
CA ARG A 163 4.24 -1.74 -7.19
C ARG A 163 3.97 -0.73 -6.06
N ILE A 164 4.77 0.33 -6.00
CA ILE A 164 4.59 1.36 -4.96
C ILE A 164 3.29 2.13 -5.22
N LEU A 165 2.97 2.45 -6.48
CA LEU A 165 1.70 3.07 -6.86
C LEU A 165 0.50 2.19 -6.46
N ARG A 166 0.57 0.88 -6.72
CA ARG A 166 -0.48 -0.06 -6.32
C ARG A 166 -0.70 -0.05 -4.81
N ASP A 167 0.37 -0.17 -4.03
CA ASP A 167 0.29 -0.17 -2.57
C ASP A 167 -0.20 1.20 -2.05
N PHE A 168 0.20 2.31 -2.69
CA PHE A 168 -0.32 3.66 -2.43
C PHE A 168 -1.83 3.76 -2.69
N TYR A 169 -2.32 3.31 -3.84
CA TYR A 169 -3.75 3.35 -4.16
C TYR A 169 -4.57 2.41 -3.27
N THR A 170 -4.00 1.27 -2.88
CA THR A 170 -4.63 0.35 -1.91
C THR A 170 -4.79 1.03 -0.56
N ALA A 171 -3.75 1.71 -0.07
CA ALA A 171 -3.83 2.50 1.16
C ALA A 171 -4.82 3.67 1.04
N CYS A 172 -4.87 4.36 -0.09
CA CYS A 172 -5.83 5.44 -0.33
C CYS A 172 -7.28 4.94 -0.33
N HIS A 173 -7.55 3.81 -1.00
CA HIS A 173 -8.87 3.18 -1.01
C HIS A 173 -9.30 2.76 0.41
N ALA A 174 -8.35 2.26 1.20
CA ALA A 174 -8.58 1.94 2.60
C ALA A 174 -8.67 3.15 3.54
N ARG A 175 -8.44 4.37 3.04
CA ARG A 175 -8.37 5.62 3.82
C ARG A 175 -7.29 5.63 4.90
N ASP A 176 -6.21 4.90 4.64
CA ASP A 176 -5.04 4.86 5.52
C ASP A 176 -4.02 5.92 5.11
N GLY A 177 -4.31 7.15 5.50
CA GLY A 177 -3.49 8.31 5.18
C GLY A 177 -2.03 8.19 5.59
N LYS A 178 -1.76 7.57 6.75
CA LYS A 178 -0.40 7.40 7.30
C LYS A 178 0.43 6.45 6.44
N ILE A 179 -0.14 5.31 6.03
CA ILE A 179 0.54 4.38 5.11
C ILE A 179 0.68 5.01 3.71
N ALA A 180 -0.35 5.70 3.22
CA ALA A 180 -0.30 6.37 1.92
C ALA A 180 0.82 7.42 1.86
N GLU A 181 1.03 8.19 2.93
CA GLU A 181 2.12 9.16 3.05
C GLU A 181 3.51 8.49 3.00
N GLN A 182 3.68 7.33 3.65
CA GLN A 182 4.93 6.54 3.57
C GLN A 182 5.25 6.10 2.13
N TYR A 183 4.24 5.62 1.39
CA TYR A 183 4.44 5.25 -0.02
C TYR A 183 4.68 6.46 -0.92
N LEU A 184 4.09 7.62 -0.61
CA LEU A 184 4.36 8.86 -1.32
C LEU A 184 5.81 9.31 -1.13
N GLU A 185 6.36 9.18 0.08
CA GLU A 185 7.77 9.44 0.37
C GLU A 185 8.70 8.47 -0.40
N GLU A 186 8.32 7.18 -0.47
CA GLU A 186 9.03 6.19 -1.28
C GLU A 186 9.04 6.57 -2.77
N LEU A 187 7.89 7.01 -3.32
CA LEU A 187 7.76 7.46 -4.71
C LEU A 187 8.59 8.71 -5.02
N ARG A 188 8.65 9.67 -4.08
CA ARG A 188 9.51 10.86 -4.20
C ARG A 188 10.99 10.48 -4.30
N GLY A 189 11.41 9.41 -3.61
CA GLY A 189 12.78 8.90 -3.64
C GLY A 189 13.20 8.27 -4.98
N ASN A 190 12.25 7.73 -5.75
CA ASN A 190 12.54 6.95 -6.96
C ASN A 190 12.76 7.78 -8.25
N GLN A 191 12.49 9.09 -8.23
CA GLN A 191 12.67 10.03 -9.37
C GLN A 191 12.00 9.64 -10.71
N ALA A 192 11.14 8.63 -10.73
CA ALA A 192 10.51 8.10 -11.95
C ALA A 192 9.21 8.81 -12.35
N LEU A 193 8.75 9.80 -11.57
CA LEU A 193 7.47 10.48 -11.76
C LEU A 193 7.69 11.98 -11.98
N SER A 194 6.90 12.56 -12.89
CA SER A 194 6.90 14.00 -13.12
C SER A 194 6.47 14.78 -11.86
N SER A 195 6.93 16.04 -11.74
CA SER A 195 6.60 16.90 -10.59
C SER A 195 5.10 17.20 -10.46
N LEU A 196 4.34 17.01 -11.54
CA LEU A 196 2.90 17.18 -11.63
C LEU A 196 2.17 15.89 -11.22
N ASN A 197 2.65 14.72 -11.64
CA ASN A 197 2.11 13.44 -11.16
C ASN A 197 2.33 13.24 -9.66
N LEU A 198 3.49 13.63 -9.13
CA LEU A 198 3.73 13.62 -7.68
C LEU A 198 2.76 14.53 -6.93
N LEU A 199 2.45 15.71 -7.47
CA LEU A 199 1.49 16.62 -6.88
C LEU A 199 0.08 16.00 -6.87
N PHE A 200 -0.31 15.28 -7.93
CA PHE A 200 -1.60 14.58 -7.95
C PHE A 200 -1.71 13.49 -6.88
N LEU A 201 -0.66 12.69 -6.73
CA LEU A 201 -0.60 11.65 -5.69
C LEU A 201 -0.63 12.28 -4.29
N GLU A 202 0.05 13.42 -4.09
CA GLU A 202 0.00 14.16 -2.84
C GLU A 202 -1.41 14.62 -2.47
N LEU A 203 -2.14 15.23 -3.43
CA LEU A 203 -3.53 15.65 -3.19
C LEU A 203 -4.45 14.45 -2.92
N GLN A 204 -4.22 13.31 -3.58
CA GLN A 204 -4.96 12.07 -3.31
C GLN A 204 -4.66 11.48 -1.92
N GLY A 205 -3.40 11.49 -1.48
CA GLY A 205 -3.02 11.06 -0.13
C GLY A 205 -3.63 11.96 0.95
N MET A 206 -3.68 13.27 0.71
CA MET A 206 -4.39 14.22 1.59
C MET A 206 -5.89 13.92 1.64
N ALA A 207 -6.49 13.55 0.50
CA ALA A 207 -7.90 13.18 0.42
C ALA A 207 -8.21 11.89 1.18
N ALA A 208 -7.35 10.88 1.06
CA ALA A 208 -7.43 9.65 1.84
C ALA A 208 -7.32 9.92 3.35
N SER A 209 -6.58 10.96 3.72
CA SER A 209 -6.41 11.44 5.10
C SER A 209 -7.50 12.42 5.57
N ALA A 210 -8.52 12.71 4.74
CA ALA A 210 -9.55 13.72 4.98
C ALA A 210 -9.02 15.15 5.26
N ARG A 211 -7.82 15.49 4.78
CA ARG A 211 -7.19 16.81 4.93
C ARG A 211 -7.66 17.80 3.86
N TRP A 212 -8.98 17.97 3.72
CA TRP A 212 -9.60 18.76 2.65
C TRP A 212 -9.17 20.24 2.63
N GLY A 213 -8.98 20.83 3.82
CA GLY A 213 -8.50 22.20 3.94
C GLY A 213 -7.07 22.37 3.43
N GLU A 214 -6.21 21.37 3.58
CA GLU A 214 -4.83 21.40 3.08
C GLU A 214 -4.78 21.28 1.56
N ILE A 215 -5.70 20.52 0.96
CA ILE A 215 -5.84 20.39 -0.50
C ILE A 215 -6.14 21.76 -1.13
N LEU A 216 -7.12 22.49 -0.59
CA LEU A 216 -7.53 23.79 -1.17
C LEU A 216 -6.55 24.93 -0.87
N ASN A 217 -5.77 24.82 0.20
CA ASN A 217 -4.73 25.80 0.55
C ASN A 217 -3.33 25.37 0.09
N HIS A 218 -3.24 24.35 -0.77
CA HIS A 218 -1.96 23.78 -1.17
C HIS A 218 -1.11 24.82 -1.93
N PRO A 219 0.18 25.02 -1.59
CA PRO A 219 1.01 26.09 -2.18
C PRO A 219 1.15 26.03 -3.71
N ARG A 220 1.06 24.82 -4.28
CA ARG A 220 1.16 24.59 -5.73
C ARG A 220 -0.20 24.51 -6.43
N LEU A 221 -1.32 24.74 -5.74
CA LEU A 221 -2.65 24.62 -6.34
C LEU A 221 -2.85 25.61 -7.50
N GLU A 222 -2.35 26.85 -7.37
CA GLU A 222 -2.41 27.82 -8.47
C GLU A 222 -1.77 27.31 -9.75
N VAL A 223 -0.69 26.53 -9.65
CA VAL A 223 0.00 25.95 -10.81
C VAL A 223 -0.91 24.98 -11.55
N LEU A 224 -1.72 24.20 -10.83
CA LEU A 224 -2.71 23.30 -11.42
C LEU A 224 -3.86 24.06 -12.08
N LEU A 225 -4.32 25.13 -11.43
CA LEU A 225 -5.46 25.93 -11.89
C LEU A 225 -5.14 26.84 -13.09
N ARG A 226 -3.85 27.06 -13.40
CA ARG A 226 -3.40 27.85 -14.58
C ARG A 226 -3.52 27.11 -15.91
N GLY A 227 -3.78 25.81 -15.90
CA GLY A 227 -3.96 24.98 -17.11
C GLY A 227 -5.27 24.21 -17.12
N ARG A 228 -5.42 23.27 -18.06
CA ARG A 228 -6.55 22.34 -18.05
C ARG A 228 -6.42 21.37 -16.87
N VAL A 229 -7.36 21.45 -15.94
CA VAL A 229 -7.42 20.54 -14.79
C VAL A 229 -7.99 19.19 -15.23
N PRO A 230 -7.26 18.06 -15.07
CA PRO A 230 -7.79 16.74 -15.38
C PRO A 230 -9.06 16.44 -14.58
N GLU A 231 -9.99 15.66 -15.13
CA GLU A 231 -11.29 15.39 -14.51
C GLU A 231 -11.15 14.86 -13.09
N ARG A 232 -10.24 13.91 -12.85
CA ARG A 232 -9.96 13.36 -11.51
C ARG A 232 -9.60 14.44 -10.48
N ILE A 233 -8.85 15.47 -10.89
CA ILE A 233 -8.41 16.56 -10.02
C ILE A 233 -9.53 17.59 -9.87
N GLN A 234 -10.26 17.88 -10.94
CA GLN A 234 -11.43 18.75 -10.86
C GLN A 234 -12.45 18.18 -9.88
N ARG A 235 -12.76 16.88 -9.96
CA ARG A 235 -13.63 16.17 -9.01
C ARG A 235 -13.06 16.21 -7.59
N LEU A 236 -11.77 15.94 -7.42
CA LEU A 236 -11.13 16.01 -6.11
C LEU A 236 -11.25 17.40 -5.46
N LEU A 237 -11.00 18.47 -6.21
CA LEU A 237 -11.10 19.85 -5.73
C LEU A 237 -12.55 20.25 -5.45
N LEU A 238 -13.50 19.87 -6.31
CA LEU A 238 -14.93 20.08 -6.07
C LEU A 238 -15.38 19.35 -4.81
N ARG A 239 -15.05 18.07 -4.65
CA ARG A 239 -15.36 17.30 -3.43
C ARG A 239 -14.73 17.92 -2.20
N SER A 240 -13.49 18.40 -2.29
CA SER A 240 -12.82 19.13 -1.20
C SER A 240 -13.59 20.40 -0.80
N SER A 241 -14.09 21.18 -1.78
CA SER A 241 -14.97 22.33 -1.51
C SER A 241 -16.32 21.92 -0.92
N GLY A 242 -16.84 20.77 -1.34
CA GLY A 242 -17.96 20.06 -0.74
C GLY A 242 -17.75 19.79 0.75
N HIS A 243 -16.64 19.15 1.10
CA HIS A 243 -16.29 18.78 2.47
C HIS A 243 -16.03 19.97 3.39
N LEU A 244 -15.53 21.08 2.87
CA LEU A 244 -15.34 22.25 3.71
C LEU A 244 -16.64 22.99 4.01
N MET A 245 -17.59 23.01 3.06
CA MET A 245 -18.78 23.83 3.24
C MET A 245 -19.96 23.51 2.33
N LEU A 246 -19.76 23.22 1.03
CA LEU A 246 -20.88 23.17 0.08
C LEU A 246 -21.86 22.00 0.36
N ASN A 247 -21.37 20.86 0.87
CA ASN A 247 -22.27 19.76 1.26
C ASN A 247 -23.18 20.17 2.43
N ALA A 248 -22.62 20.80 3.47
CA ALA A 248 -23.41 21.28 4.61
C ALA A 248 -24.46 22.32 4.20
N ILE A 249 -24.14 23.21 3.25
CA ILE A 249 -25.10 24.18 2.68
C ILE A 249 -26.23 23.46 1.95
N ARG A 250 -25.90 22.47 1.09
CA ARG A 250 -26.89 21.66 0.37
C ARG A 250 -27.82 20.94 1.36
N ASP A 251 -27.26 20.28 2.35
CA ASP A 251 -28.01 19.45 3.29
C ASP A 251 -28.86 20.31 4.25
N ALA A 252 -28.41 21.53 4.56
CA ALA A 252 -29.18 22.55 5.29
C ALA A 252 -30.17 23.34 4.41
N HIS A 253 -30.40 22.91 3.16
CA HIS A 253 -31.35 23.52 2.23
C HIS A 253 -31.03 25.00 1.93
N PHE A 254 -29.76 25.29 1.64
CA PHE A 254 -29.26 26.56 1.12
C PHE A 254 -29.48 27.78 2.04
N PRO A 255 -28.87 27.79 3.24
CA PRO A 255 -29.01 28.91 4.18
C PRO A 255 -28.26 30.16 3.66
N LEU A 256 -28.86 31.34 3.87
CA LEU A 256 -28.37 32.61 3.31
C LEU A 256 -27.11 33.15 4.03
N ASP A 257 -26.94 32.84 5.32
CA ASP A 257 -25.83 33.30 6.15
C ASP A 257 -24.47 32.74 5.69
N ARG A 258 -24.45 31.53 5.11
CA ARG A 258 -23.23 30.90 4.60
C ARG A 258 -22.93 31.18 3.13
N ARG A 259 -23.79 31.94 2.44
CA ARG A 259 -23.66 32.20 1.00
C ARG A 259 -22.38 32.96 0.66
N ASP A 260 -22.08 34.02 1.41
CA ASP A 260 -20.94 34.89 1.09
C ASP A 260 -19.60 34.17 1.39
N ASP A 261 -19.57 33.30 2.41
CA ASP A 261 -18.45 32.39 2.66
C ASP A 261 -18.26 31.41 1.51
N ALA A 262 -19.35 30.79 1.04
CA ALA A 262 -19.34 29.88 -0.11
C ALA A 262 -18.84 30.56 -1.38
N ARG A 263 -19.28 31.80 -1.63
CA ARG A 263 -18.80 32.61 -2.75
C ARG A 263 -17.29 32.81 -2.69
N ARG A 264 -16.74 33.19 -1.53
CA ARG A 264 -15.29 33.37 -1.35
C ARG A 264 -14.49 32.09 -1.61
N LEU A 265 -14.97 30.95 -1.11
CA LEU A 265 -14.34 29.66 -1.34
C LEU A 265 -14.30 29.30 -2.83
N VAL A 266 -15.45 29.42 -3.49
CA VAL A 266 -15.62 29.10 -4.92
C VAL A 266 -14.82 30.06 -5.81
N LEU A 267 -14.70 31.34 -5.42
CA LEU A 267 -13.90 32.33 -6.13
C LEU A 267 -12.41 31.95 -6.17
N GLY A 268 -11.86 31.38 -5.09
CA GLY A 268 -10.50 30.84 -5.07
C GLY A 268 -10.28 29.67 -6.03
N LEU A 269 -11.36 29.02 -6.48
CA LEU A 269 -11.37 27.89 -7.42
C LEU A 269 -11.98 28.27 -8.78
N LEU A 270 -12.10 29.56 -9.08
CA LEU A 270 -12.75 30.10 -10.28
C LEU A 270 -12.42 29.36 -11.59
N PRO A 271 -11.16 28.94 -11.88
CA PRO A 271 -10.85 28.21 -13.12
C PRO A 271 -11.63 26.91 -13.32
N LEU A 272 -12.08 26.24 -12.24
CA LEU A 272 -12.86 25.00 -12.31
C LEU A 272 -14.29 25.22 -12.83
N TYR A 273 -14.81 26.43 -12.68
CA TYR A 273 -16.21 26.77 -12.98
C TYR A 273 -16.38 27.49 -14.32
N LYS A 274 -15.31 28.04 -14.89
CA LYS A 274 -15.35 28.76 -16.17
C LYS A 274 -15.67 27.87 -17.37
N HIS A 275 -15.48 26.57 -17.25
CA HIS A 275 -15.83 25.60 -18.28
C HIS A 275 -16.69 24.48 -17.70
N LYS A 276 -17.64 24.03 -18.51
CA LYS A 276 -18.47 22.86 -18.20
C LYS A 276 -17.56 21.62 -18.03
N PRO A 277 -17.66 20.88 -16.92
CA PRO A 277 -16.88 19.67 -16.70
C PRO A 277 -17.34 18.56 -17.65
N ARG A 278 -16.45 17.58 -17.88
CA ARG A 278 -16.73 16.40 -18.73
C ARG A 278 -17.24 15.19 -17.93
N PHE A 279 -17.79 15.41 -16.75
CA PHE A 279 -18.33 14.34 -15.90
C PHE A 279 -19.37 13.51 -16.64
N ALA A 280 -19.38 12.22 -16.39
CA ALA A 280 -20.40 11.33 -16.93
C ALA A 280 -21.82 11.75 -16.50
N HIS A 281 -22.80 11.50 -17.36
CA HIS A 281 -24.22 11.75 -17.09
C HIS A 281 -24.89 10.52 -16.46
N GLN A 282 -24.30 10.00 -15.39
CA GLN A 282 -24.80 8.86 -14.63
C GLN A 282 -25.19 9.28 -13.22
N ALA A 283 -26.10 8.54 -12.58
CA ALA A 283 -26.62 8.87 -11.27
C ALA A 283 -25.52 8.99 -10.18
N SER A 284 -24.44 8.19 -10.29
CA SER A 284 -23.30 8.24 -9.35
C SER A 284 -22.57 9.60 -9.37
N PHE A 285 -22.57 10.31 -10.52
CA PHE A 285 -21.93 11.62 -10.67
C PHE A 285 -22.85 12.79 -10.27
N ARG A 286 -24.10 12.54 -9.86
CA ARG A 286 -25.04 13.59 -9.42
C ARG A 286 -24.44 14.50 -8.34
N PRO A 287 -23.78 14.01 -7.27
CA PRO A 287 -23.20 14.88 -6.25
C PRO A 287 -22.10 15.81 -6.80
N ASP A 288 -21.26 15.32 -7.72
CA ASP A 288 -20.19 16.12 -8.34
C ASP A 288 -20.79 17.22 -9.23
N TRP A 289 -21.86 16.91 -9.98
CA TRP A 289 -22.63 17.89 -10.74
C TRP A 289 -23.26 18.96 -9.84
N GLN A 290 -23.85 18.57 -8.70
CA GLN A 290 -24.42 19.51 -7.73
C GLN A 290 -23.38 20.49 -7.19
N LEU A 291 -22.18 20.00 -6.84
CA LEU A 291 -21.09 20.85 -6.34
C LEU A 291 -20.62 21.85 -7.41
N TRP A 292 -20.50 21.40 -8.66
CA TRP A 292 -20.11 22.28 -9.76
C TRP A 292 -21.17 23.36 -10.01
N THR A 293 -22.45 22.99 -10.10
CA THR A 293 -23.53 23.95 -10.38
C THR A 293 -23.76 24.94 -9.25
N MET A 294 -23.62 24.53 -7.98
CA MET A 294 -23.65 25.46 -6.84
C MET A 294 -22.57 26.56 -6.97
N GLY A 295 -21.35 26.18 -7.34
CA GLY A 295 -20.28 27.16 -7.54
C GLY A 295 -20.47 28.02 -8.79
N ALA A 296 -20.92 27.43 -9.91
CA ALA A 296 -21.23 28.16 -11.13
C ALA A 296 -22.34 29.20 -10.90
N ALA A 297 -23.41 28.83 -10.19
CA ALA A 297 -24.51 29.70 -9.81
C ALA A 297 -24.03 30.87 -8.92
N LEU A 298 -23.21 30.59 -7.89
CA LEU A 298 -22.62 31.62 -7.04
C LEU A 298 -21.77 32.60 -7.85
N LEU A 299 -20.98 32.12 -8.80
CA LEU A 299 -20.13 32.97 -9.63
C LEU A 299 -20.87 33.69 -10.76
N GLY A 300 -22.15 33.38 -11.00
CA GLY A 300 -22.93 33.92 -12.11
C GLY A 300 -22.42 33.46 -13.48
N ILE A 301 -21.88 32.23 -13.57
CA ILE A 301 -21.49 31.61 -14.84
C ILE A 301 -22.76 31.17 -15.57
N ASP A 302 -22.88 31.50 -16.86
CA ASP A 302 -24.06 31.16 -17.65
C ASP A 302 -24.19 29.65 -17.94
N GLU A 303 -25.39 29.21 -18.34
CA GLU A 303 -25.72 27.85 -18.82
C GLU A 303 -25.55 26.69 -17.81
N TRP A 304 -25.35 26.99 -16.53
CA TRP A 304 -25.21 25.94 -15.51
C TRP A 304 -26.50 25.13 -15.29
N GLN A 305 -27.68 25.74 -15.51
CA GLN A 305 -28.99 25.10 -15.32
C GLN A 305 -29.23 23.93 -16.29
N THR A 306 -28.65 23.99 -17.49
CA THR A 306 -28.78 22.97 -18.53
C THR A 306 -27.52 22.10 -18.66
N ALA A 307 -26.56 22.25 -17.74
CA ALA A 307 -25.28 21.56 -17.81
C ALA A 307 -25.42 20.03 -17.73
N THR A 308 -26.42 19.50 -17.02
CA THR A 308 -26.66 18.05 -16.94
C THR A 308 -28.16 17.73 -16.87
N PRO A 309 -28.61 16.62 -17.47
CA PRO A 309 -29.98 16.15 -17.31
C PRO A 309 -30.26 15.51 -15.93
N LEU A 310 -29.24 15.33 -15.08
CA LEU A 310 -29.35 14.63 -13.79
C LEU A 310 -29.97 15.47 -12.67
N LEU A 311 -30.06 16.79 -12.85
CA LEU A 311 -30.55 17.70 -11.83
C LEU A 311 -32.06 17.92 -11.98
N GLU A 312 -32.79 17.79 -10.87
CA GLU A 312 -34.24 18.01 -10.83
C GLU A 312 -34.55 19.52 -10.92
N THR A 313 -35.66 19.87 -11.59
CA THR A 313 -36.06 21.27 -11.80
C THR A 313 -36.21 22.03 -10.48
N ASP A 314 -36.79 21.40 -9.45
CA ASP A 314 -36.98 22.02 -8.14
C ASP A 314 -35.64 22.35 -7.47
N TRP A 315 -34.63 21.48 -7.65
CA TRP A 315 -33.29 21.69 -7.13
C TRP A 315 -32.61 22.89 -7.81
N ILE A 316 -32.73 23.01 -9.13
CA ILE A 316 -32.20 24.14 -9.90
C ILE A 316 -32.79 25.46 -9.39
N GLN A 317 -34.11 25.50 -9.16
CA GLN A 317 -34.79 26.70 -8.65
C GLN A 317 -34.33 27.09 -7.24
N GLN A 318 -34.08 26.12 -6.36
CA GLN A 318 -33.55 26.39 -5.01
C GLN A 318 -32.16 27.02 -5.05
N VAL A 319 -31.26 26.48 -5.88
CA VAL A 319 -29.90 27.02 -6.03
C VAL A 319 -29.92 28.41 -6.66
N GLU A 320 -30.76 28.63 -7.66
CA GLU A 320 -30.94 29.94 -8.30
C GLU A 320 -31.46 30.97 -7.30
N GLY A 321 -32.49 30.65 -6.53
CA GLY A 321 -33.02 31.54 -5.48
C GLY A 321 -32.00 31.87 -4.39
N TRP A 322 -31.13 30.91 -4.03
CA TRP A 322 -30.06 31.11 -3.06
C TRP A 322 -28.92 31.98 -3.60
N ALA A 323 -28.50 31.75 -4.85
CA ALA A 323 -27.38 32.46 -5.46
C ALA A 323 -27.71 33.91 -5.86
N THR A 324 -28.96 34.20 -6.26
CA THR A 324 -29.37 35.50 -6.83
C THR A 324 -29.70 36.60 -5.81
N GLY A 325 -29.64 36.32 -4.51
CA GLY A 325 -29.91 37.33 -3.47
C GLY A 325 -28.89 38.49 -3.46
N ALA A 326 -29.26 39.66 -2.93
CA ALA A 326 -28.35 40.80 -2.78
C ALA A 326 -27.10 40.43 -1.97
N SER A 327 -25.92 40.73 -2.51
CA SER A 327 -24.64 40.52 -1.82
C SER A 327 -24.45 41.56 -0.71
N SER A 328 -23.84 41.15 0.40
CA SER A 328 -23.55 42.05 1.53
C SER A 328 -22.21 42.79 1.38
N LEU A 329 -21.47 42.52 0.30
CA LEU A 329 -20.13 43.05 0.06
C LEU A 329 -20.15 44.54 -0.36
N PRO A 330 -19.09 45.30 -0.04
CA PRO A 330 -18.94 46.66 -0.54
C PRO A 330 -18.88 46.67 -2.08
N ALA A 331 -19.54 47.65 -2.72
CA ALA A 331 -19.62 47.75 -4.18
C ALA A 331 -18.26 47.78 -4.91
N SER A 332 -17.19 48.23 -4.25
CA SER A 332 -15.83 48.17 -4.80
C SER A 332 -15.29 46.74 -4.93
N VAL A 333 -15.60 45.88 -3.97
CA VAL A 333 -15.20 44.46 -3.96
C VAL A 333 -16.01 43.68 -5.00
N GLU A 334 -17.31 43.98 -5.13
CA GLU A 334 -18.15 43.37 -6.16
C GLU A 334 -17.67 43.71 -7.57
N ALA A 335 -17.21 44.95 -7.79
CA ALA A 335 -16.65 45.38 -9.07
C ALA A 335 -15.32 44.66 -9.36
N GLU A 336 -14.44 44.51 -8.37
CA GLU A 336 -13.17 43.76 -8.52
C GLU A 336 -13.43 42.27 -8.79
N GLU A 337 -14.38 41.65 -8.09
CA GLU A 337 -14.81 40.26 -8.34
C GLU A 337 -15.39 40.08 -9.75
N GLN A 338 -16.27 40.99 -10.19
CA GLN A 338 -16.81 40.93 -11.55
C GLN A 338 -15.72 41.06 -12.62
N VAL A 339 -14.73 41.93 -12.41
CA VAL A 339 -13.59 42.04 -13.31
C VAL A 339 -12.77 40.74 -13.35
N LEU A 340 -12.57 40.07 -12.21
CA LEU A 340 -11.87 38.76 -12.14
C LEU A 340 -12.65 37.62 -12.83
N ILE A 341 -13.97 37.60 -12.66
CA ILE A 341 -14.86 36.60 -13.28
C ILE A 341 -14.88 36.80 -14.80
N GLN A 342 -15.04 38.05 -15.26
CA GLN A 342 -15.07 38.42 -16.68
C GLN A 342 -13.68 38.40 -17.33
N ALA A 343 -12.60 38.45 -16.56
CA ALA A 343 -11.26 38.33 -17.09
C ALA A 343 -11.15 37.00 -17.85
N PRO A 344 -10.71 37.02 -19.13
CA PRO A 344 -10.51 35.79 -19.87
C PRO A 344 -9.53 34.91 -19.08
N VAL A 345 -9.82 33.61 -18.97
CA VAL A 345 -8.78 32.67 -18.52
C VAL A 345 -7.62 32.89 -19.46
N ILE A 346 -6.47 33.28 -18.91
CA ILE A 346 -5.24 33.35 -19.68
C ILE A 346 -4.86 31.89 -19.98
N MET A 347 -5.52 31.31 -20.96
CA MET A 347 -5.04 30.16 -21.68
C MET A 347 -4.18 30.72 -22.79
N LEU A 348 -2.91 30.96 -22.44
CA LEU A 348 -1.84 31.43 -23.31
C LEU A 348 -1.45 30.35 -24.34
N ILE A 349 -2.43 29.80 -25.06
CA ILE A 349 -2.15 29.05 -26.28
C ILE A 349 -2.49 30.01 -27.42
N ASN A 350 -1.55 30.89 -27.70
CA ASN A 350 -1.51 31.64 -28.95
C ASN A 350 -0.99 30.71 -30.07
N LEU A 351 -1.01 31.18 -31.31
CA LEU A 351 -0.60 30.36 -32.46
C LEU A 351 0.86 29.87 -32.35
N GLU A 352 1.76 30.69 -31.81
CA GLU A 352 3.18 30.32 -31.61
C GLU A 352 3.34 29.20 -30.59
N ASN A 353 2.75 29.35 -29.39
CA ASN A 353 2.79 28.33 -28.35
C ASN A 353 2.11 27.03 -28.81
N ALA A 354 1.01 27.11 -29.56
CA ALA A 354 0.37 25.94 -30.13
C ALA A 354 1.27 25.21 -31.13
N THR A 355 2.03 25.97 -31.91
CA THR A 355 2.98 25.45 -32.90
C THR A 355 4.15 24.78 -32.21
N ASP A 356 4.74 25.41 -31.21
CA ASP A 356 5.86 24.86 -30.43
C ASP A 356 5.46 23.56 -29.73
N LEU A 357 4.27 23.54 -29.11
CA LEU A 357 3.73 22.33 -28.49
C LEU A 357 3.48 21.21 -29.50
N LEU A 358 2.93 21.51 -30.68
CA LEU A 358 2.74 20.50 -31.74
C LEU A 358 4.06 19.95 -32.27
N LEU A 359 5.09 20.78 -32.36
CA LEU A 359 6.43 20.35 -32.76
C LEU A 359 7.11 19.53 -31.66
N GLU A 360 6.93 19.90 -30.39
CA GLU A 360 7.37 19.12 -29.23
C GLU A 360 6.71 17.74 -29.21
N ALA A 361 5.41 17.67 -29.51
CA ALA A 361 4.66 16.41 -29.56
C ALA A 361 5.20 15.40 -30.59
N LEU A 362 5.87 15.86 -31.66
CA LEU A 362 6.46 14.95 -32.65
C LEU A 362 7.70 14.20 -32.14
N LEU A 363 8.32 14.71 -31.06
CA LEU A 363 9.55 14.17 -30.48
C LEU A 363 9.36 13.71 -29.02
N ALA A 364 8.17 13.92 -28.46
CA ALA A 364 7.80 13.61 -27.09
C ALA A 364 7.56 12.11 -26.86
N ASP A 365 7.72 11.66 -25.62
CA ASP A 365 7.23 10.35 -25.19
C ASP A 365 5.70 10.35 -25.03
N ALA A 366 5.10 9.17 -24.85
CA ALA A 366 3.64 9.03 -24.79
C ALA A 366 2.99 9.82 -23.64
N GLU A 367 3.70 10.01 -22.53
CA GLU A 367 3.25 10.80 -21.37
C GLU A 367 3.16 12.28 -21.77
N ARG A 368 4.24 12.81 -22.35
CA ARG A 368 4.31 14.20 -22.77
C ARG A 368 3.44 14.50 -23.99
N GLU A 369 3.25 13.57 -24.92
CA GLU A 369 2.27 13.68 -26.00
C GLU A 369 0.85 13.87 -25.45
N SER A 370 0.48 13.09 -24.43
CA SER A 370 -0.85 13.14 -23.80
C SER A 370 -1.07 14.45 -23.04
N GLU A 371 -0.03 14.94 -22.35
CA GLU A 371 -0.06 16.28 -21.72
C GLU A 371 -0.21 17.40 -22.74
N ILE A 372 0.54 17.35 -23.84
CA ILE A 372 0.50 18.34 -24.91
C ILE A 372 -0.89 18.33 -25.58
N TYR A 373 -1.44 17.14 -25.86
CA TYR A 373 -2.79 17.03 -26.37
C TYR A 373 -3.82 17.63 -25.39
N ALA A 374 -3.71 17.34 -24.09
CA ALA A 374 -4.61 17.89 -23.08
C ALA A 374 -4.58 19.44 -23.06
N GLN A 375 -3.40 20.03 -23.23
CA GLN A 375 -3.20 21.47 -23.34
C GLN A 375 -3.82 22.02 -24.64
N LEU A 376 -3.47 21.46 -25.79
CA LEU A 376 -3.94 21.90 -27.11
C LEU A 376 -5.44 21.67 -27.32
N ALA A 377 -6.03 20.62 -26.75
CA ALA A 377 -7.46 20.35 -26.83
C ALA A 377 -8.33 21.44 -26.20
N ALA A 378 -7.75 22.29 -25.37
CA ALA A 378 -8.42 23.42 -24.76
C ALA A 378 -8.07 24.77 -25.46
N MET A 379 -7.37 24.74 -26.61
CA MET A 379 -6.99 25.96 -27.34
C MET A 379 -8.21 26.86 -27.61
N PRO A 380 -8.07 28.20 -27.46
CA PRO A 380 -9.15 29.14 -27.77
C PRO A 380 -9.64 28.96 -29.22
N GLU A 381 -10.93 29.15 -29.45
CA GLU A 381 -11.54 29.00 -30.79
C GLU A 381 -10.84 29.88 -31.84
N ALA A 382 -10.40 31.08 -31.46
CA ALA A 382 -9.61 31.96 -32.32
C ALA A 382 -8.25 31.36 -32.71
N THR A 383 -7.57 30.67 -31.79
CA THR A 383 -6.30 29.97 -32.07
C THR A 383 -6.55 28.74 -32.94
N ARG A 384 -7.62 28.00 -32.67
CA ARG A 384 -8.01 26.84 -33.48
C ARG A 384 -8.27 27.22 -34.93
N GLN A 385 -9.05 28.27 -35.17
CA GLN A 385 -9.32 28.80 -36.51
C GLN A 385 -8.07 29.34 -37.21
N ALA A 386 -7.09 29.84 -36.46
CA ALA A 386 -5.80 30.24 -37.01
C ALA A 386 -4.93 29.01 -37.39
N LEU A 387 -4.99 27.94 -36.61
CA LEU A 387 -4.26 26.69 -36.82
C LEU A 387 -4.83 25.88 -38.00
N GLU A 388 -6.17 25.88 -38.17
CA GLU A 388 -6.87 25.29 -39.32
C GLU A 388 -6.42 25.88 -40.66
N LYS A 389 -6.02 27.17 -40.67
CA LYS A 389 -5.51 27.85 -41.88
C LYS A 389 -4.09 27.39 -42.28
N ILE A 390 -3.41 26.61 -41.43
CA ILE A 390 -2.06 26.09 -41.68
C ILE A 390 -2.14 24.56 -41.83
N PRO A 391 -2.22 24.02 -43.06
CA PRO A 391 -2.54 22.61 -43.30
C PRO A 391 -1.64 21.61 -42.57
N LYS A 392 -0.32 21.83 -42.55
CA LYS A 392 0.64 20.93 -41.88
C LYS A 392 0.46 20.86 -40.37
N LEU A 393 0.21 22.00 -39.71
CA LEU A 393 -0.01 22.04 -38.26
C LEU A 393 -1.37 21.46 -37.91
N TRP A 394 -2.38 21.70 -38.75
CA TRP A 394 -3.69 21.10 -38.60
C TRP A 394 -3.67 19.58 -38.76
N GLU A 395 -2.94 19.04 -39.74
CA GLU A 395 -2.72 17.59 -39.88
C GLU A 395 -1.99 17.00 -38.68
N THR A 396 -0.98 17.71 -38.15
CA THR A 396 -0.23 17.28 -36.95
C THR A 396 -1.12 17.27 -35.71
N TRP A 397 -1.96 18.30 -35.55
CA TRP A 397 -2.98 18.36 -34.51
C TRP A 397 -4.01 17.24 -34.66
N GLN A 398 -4.51 16.96 -35.87
CA GLN A 398 -5.44 15.85 -36.11
C GLN A 398 -4.78 14.49 -35.86
N ALA A 399 -3.51 14.32 -36.20
CA ALA A 399 -2.77 13.10 -35.92
C ALA A 399 -2.56 12.91 -34.41
N LEU A 400 -2.15 13.96 -33.69
CA LEU A 400 -2.04 13.97 -32.23
C LEU A 400 -3.40 13.70 -31.58
N LYS A 401 -4.46 14.37 -32.05
CA LYS A 401 -5.84 14.15 -31.63
C LYS A 401 -6.27 12.71 -31.89
N ASN A 402 -5.97 12.09 -33.02
CA ASN A 402 -6.35 10.71 -33.28
C ASN A 402 -5.55 9.71 -32.42
N ARG A 403 -4.32 10.05 -32.01
CA ARG A 403 -3.51 9.25 -31.08
C ARG A 403 -3.96 9.39 -29.61
N CYS A 404 -4.36 10.60 -29.20
CA CYS A 404 -4.66 10.95 -27.80
C CYS A 404 -6.15 11.13 -27.47
N GLU A 405 -7.01 11.33 -28.47
CA GLU A 405 -8.47 11.35 -28.37
C GLU A 405 -9.03 10.07 -28.99
N PRO A 406 -8.96 8.96 -28.28
CA PRO A 406 -9.69 7.80 -28.72
C PRO A 406 -11.13 7.95 -28.24
N GLN A 407 -12.04 8.28 -29.16
CA GLN A 407 -13.47 8.30 -28.85
C GLN A 407 -14.01 6.90 -28.44
N ASP A 408 -13.21 5.84 -28.64
CA ASP A 408 -13.57 4.44 -28.33
C ASP A 408 -12.48 3.65 -27.53
N TYR A 409 -11.43 4.29 -27.03
CA TYR A 409 -10.44 3.57 -26.20
C TYR A 409 -10.88 3.63 -24.75
N GLY A 410 -11.01 2.46 -24.17
CA GLY A 410 -11.30 2.25 -22.76
C GLY A 410 -10.84 0.86 -22.37
N TRP A 411 -11.51 0.25 -21.39
CA TRP A 411 -11.04 -1.03 -20.83
C TRP A 411 -10.87 -2.12 -21.88
N SER A 412 -11.83 -2.33 -22.80
CA SER A 412 -11.72 -3.37 -23.83
C SER A 412 -10.49 -3.23 -24.72
N ARG A 413 -10.26 -2.03 -25.26
CA ARG A 413 -9.14 -1.81 -26.18
C ARG A 413 -7.79 -1.81 -25.45
N TRP A 414 -7.77 -1.35 -24.20
CA TRP A 414 -6.59 -1.46 -23.35
C TRP A 414 -6.23 -2.92 -23.05
N LEU A 415 -7.22 -3.79 -22.79
CA LEU A 415 -6.99 -5.23 -22.59
C LEU A 415 -6.47 -5.89 -23.87
N GLU A 416 -6.99 -5.53 -25.04
CA GLU A 416 -6.49 -6.02 -26.33
C GLU A 416 -5.03 -5.62 -26.57
N ASP A 417 -4.68 -4.35 -26.33
CA ASP A 417 -3.31 -3.87 -26.41
C ASP A 417 -2.39 -4.58 -25.40
N LEU A 418 -2.90 -4.90 -24.20
CA LEU A 418 -2.16 -5.62 -23.18
C LEU A 418 -1.89 -7.08 -23.58
N GLN A 419 -2.86 -7.76 -24.21
CA GLN A 419 -2.67 -9.11 -24.74
C GLN A 419 -1.65 -9.15 -25.89
N GLN A 420 -1.60 -8.09 -26.70
CA GLN A 420 -0.70 -8.00 -27.84
C GLN A 420 0.72 -7.52 -27.47
N ALA A 421 0.91 -7.00 -26.26
CA ALA A 421 2.19 -6.49 -25.81
C ALA A 421 3.22 -7.62 -25.61
N THR A 422 4.40 -7.43 -26.18
CA THR A 422 5.54 -8.36 -26.04
C THR A 422 6.76 -7.71 -25.37
N GLU A 423 6.85 -6.39 -25.43
CA GLU A 423 7.98 -5.60 -24.91
C GLU A 423 7.70 -5.04 -23.53
N SER A 424 8.69 -5.07 -22.64
CA SER A 424 8.54 -4.59 -21.25
C SER A 424 8.23 -3.09 -21.16
N GLU A 425 8.76 -2.27 -22.07
CA GLU A 425 8.44 -0.83 -22.13
C GLU A 425 6.96 -0.58 -22.46
N ARG A 426 6.35 -1.45 -23.28
CA ARG A 426 4.93 -1.36 -23.61
C ARG A 426 4.04 -1.68 -22.41
N PHE A 427 4.40 -2.70 -21.61
CA PHE A 427 3.69 -3.02 -20.37
C PHE A 427 3.73 -1.87 -19.35
N GLU A 428 4.89 -1.23 -19.20
CA GLU A 428 5.07 -0.06 -18.35
C GLU A 428 4.18 1.12 -18.80
N SER A 429 4.17 1.40 -20.11
CA SER A 429 3.33 2.43 -20.74
C SER A 429 1.83 2.16 -20.53
N LEU A 430 1.38 0.92 -20.76
CA LEU A 430 -0.03 0.54 -20.57
C LEU A 430 -0.45 0.64 -19.10
N ARG A 431 0.42 0.28 -18.16
CA ARG A 431 0.14 0.43 -16.72
C ARG A 431 -0.02 1.90 -16.32
N GLN A 432 0.87 2.78 -16.81
CA GLN A 432 0.77 4.21 -16.58
C GLN A 432 -0.51 4.79 -17.19
N GLN A 433 -0.84 4.39 -18.42
CA GLN A 433 -2.04 4.85 -19.11
C GLN A 433 -3.32 4.51 -18.32
N ALA A 434 -3.45 3.27 -17.83
CA ALA A 434 -4.57 2.88 -16.98
C ALA A 434 -4.61 3.72 -15.69
N THR A 435 -3.46 3.96 -15.05
CA THR A 435 -3.40 4.76 -13.82
C THR A 435 -3.81 6.23 -14.04
N VAL A 436 -3.51 6.80 -15.21
CA VAL A 436 -3.79 8.21 -15.50
C VAL A 436 -5.20 8.41 -16.02
N HIS A 437 -5.66 7.56 -16.94
CA HIS A 437 -6.85 7.81 -17.77
C HIS A 437 -8.07 6.96 -17.44
N TYR A 438 -8.01 6.05 -16.48
CA TYR A 438 -9.14 5.15 -16.20
C TYR A 438 -10.48 5.88 -15.92
N MET A 439 -10.45 7.07 -15.34
CA MET A 439 -11.66 7.87 -15.08
C MET A 439 -12.29 8.43 -16.36
N ASP A 440 -11.51 8.58 -17.43
CA ASP A 440 -11.99 9.02 -18.74
C ASP A 440 -12.70 7.87 -19.50
N TRP A 441 -12.54 6.62 -19.06
CA TRP A 441 -13.09 5.44 -19.73
C TRP A 441 -14.51 5.14 -19.24
N THR A 442 -15.46 5.15 -20.17
CA THR A 442 -16.89 4.97 -19.86
C THR A 442 -17.25 3.49 -19.65
N PRO A 443 -18.34 3.19 -18.91
CA PRO A 443 -18.77 1.81 -18.68
C PRO A 443 -19.13 1.02 -19.94
N SER A 444 -19.46 1.69 -21.05
CA SER A 444 -19.70 1.03 -22.33
C SER A 444 -18.46 0.35 -22.91
N THR A 445 -17.27 0.71 -22.42
CA THR A 445 -15.99 0.11 -22.84
C THR A 445 -15.55 -1.05 -21.93
N PHE A 446 -16.34 -1.42 -20.93
CA PHE A 446 -16.02 -2.50 -20.00
C PHE A 446 -16.74 -3.79 -20.40
N SER A 447 -15.99 -4.88 -20.55
CA SER A 447 -16.52 -6.21 -20.84
C SER A 447 -15.99 -7.23 -19.85
N GLU A 448 -16.85 -7.72 -18.96
CA GLU A 448 -16.49 -8.71 -17.94
C GLU A 448 -15.92 -10.01 -18.55
N THR A 449 -16.46 -10.45 -19.68
CA THR A 449 -15.99 -11.67 -20.37
C THR A 449 -14.56 -11.55 -20.89
N GLN A 450 -14.12 -10.35 -21.27
CA GLN A 450 -12.74 -10.11 -21.69
C GLN A 450 -11.78 -10.20 -20.50
N TRP A 451 -12.19 -9.67 -19.33
CA TRP A 451 -11.41 -9.78 -18.10
C TRP A 451 -11.27 -11.22 -17.63
N GLN A 452 -12.36 -11.99 -17.62
CA GLN A 452 -12.34 -13.41 -17.25
C GLN A 452 -11.40 -14.19 -18.17
N ALA A 453 -11.55 -14.04 -19.49
CA ALA A 453 -10.68 -14.72 -20.44
C ALA A 453 -9.19 -14.36 -20.26
N LEU A 454 -8.90 -13.13 -19.85
CA LEU A 454 -7.54 -12.69 -19.57
C LEU A 454 -6.99 -13.29 -18.26
N LEU A 455 -7.81 -13.31 -17.20
CA LEU A 455 -7.45 -13.84 -15.90
C LEU A 455 -7.31 -15.36 -15.90
N GLU A 456 -8.00 -16.08 -16.80
CA GLU A 456 -7.79 -17.51 -17.03
C GLU A 456 -6.43 -17.78 -17.73
N GLN A 457 -5.91 -16.82 -18.50
CA GLN A 457 -4.66 -16.94 -19.26
C GLN A 457 -3.40 -16.58 -18.43
N GLN A 458 -3.28 -17.07 -17.18
CA GLN A 458 -2.22 -16.73 -16.20
C GLN A 458 -0.78 -17.16 -16.55
N SER A 459 -0.47 -17.42 -17.82
CA SER A 459 0.83 -17.95 -18.26
C SER A 459 1.91 -16.88 -18.48
N ASN A 460 1.56 -15.59 -18.49
CA ASN A 460 2.51 -14.49 -18.72
C ASN A 460 2.73 -13.64 -17.46
N ALA A 461 3.91 -13.79 -16.84
CA ALA A 461 4.28 -13.10 -15.61
C ALA A 461 4.33 -11.56 -15.72
N GLN A 462 4.57 -10.97 -16.89
CA GLN A 462 4.52 -9.50 -17.05
C GLN A 462 3.09 -8.98 -17.09
N LEU A 463 2.21 -9.71 -17.79
CA LEU A 463 0.79 -9.41 -17.86
C LEU A 463 0.15 -9.51 -16.48
N SER A 464 0.42 -10.58 -15.72
CA SER A 464 -0.04 -10.76 -14.34
C SER A 464 0.35 -9.58 -13.44
N LYS A 465 1.58 -9.07 -13.57
CA LYS A 465 2.04 -7.90 -12.80
C LYS A 465 1.25 -6.64 -13.14
N VAL A 466 1.02 -6.37 -14.42
CA VAL A 466 0.23 -5.18 -14.83
C VAL A 466 -1.20 -5.29 -14.32
N LEU A 467 -1.83 -6.46 -14.39
CA LEU A 467 -3.17 -6.66 -13.86
C LEU A 467 -3.24 -6.42 -12.35
N ARG A 468 -2.29 -6.96 -11.58
CA ARG A 468 -2.20 -6.73 -10.14
C ARG A 468 -2.01 -5.24 -9.81
N ASP A 469 -1.18 -4.53 -10.55
CA ASP A 469 -0.91 -3.11 -10.32
C ASP A 469 -2.11 -2.21 -10.67
N VAL A 470 -2.92 -2.60 -11.65
CA VAL A 470 -4.11 -1.85 -12.09
C VAL A 470 -5.36 -2.19 -11.26
N LEU A 471 -5.36 -3.29 -10.51
CA LEU A 471 -6.51 -3.74 -9.73
C LEU A 471 -7.08 -2.65 -8.78
N PRO A 472 -6.31 -1.92 -7.95
CA PRO A 472 -6.87 -0.85 -7.12
C PRO A 472 -7.56 0.25 -7.94
N THR A 473 -7.00 0.58 -9.11
CA THR A 473 -7.56 1.55 -10.06
C THR A 473 -8.89 1.05 -10.63
N LEU A 474 -8.98 -0.24 -10.97
CA LEU A 474 -10.21 -0.89 -11.42
C LEU A 474 -11.27 -0.90 -10.31
N LEU A 475 -10.90 -1.25 -9.07
CA LEU A 475 -11.83 -1.25 -7.93
C LEU A 475 -12.41 0.14 -7.68
N ASN A 476 -11.58 1.18 -7.76
CA ASN A 476 -12.03 2.57 -7.64
C ASN A 476 -12.94 2.97 -8.81
N TRP A 477 -12.61 2.55 -10.04
CA TRP A 477 -13.45 2.80 -11.21
C TRP A 477 -14.85 2.18 -11.08
N LEU A 478 -14.92 0.91 -10.67
CA LEU A 478 -16.17 0.19 -10.46
C LEU A 478 -17.04 0.89 -9.41
N GLU A 479 -16.42 1.42 -8.35
CA GLU A 479 -17.13 2.16 -7.30
C GLU A 479 -17.63 3.53 -7.80
N GLU A 480 -16.79 4.32 -8.47
CA GLU A 480 -17.14 5.67 -8.94
C GLU A 480 -18.24 5.65 -10.02
N TYR A 481 -18.21 4.65 -10.90
CA TYR A 481 -19.22 4.46 -11.94
C TYR A 481 -20.40 3.56 -11.49
N ASP A 482 -20.40 3.05 -10.26
CA ASP A 482 -21.38 2.11 -9.72
C ASP A 482 -21.64 0.90 -10.66
N VAL A 483 -20.56 0.36 -11.22
CA VAL A 483 -20.61 -0.79 -12.13
C VAL A 483 -20.61 -2.08 -11.32
N GLN A 484 -21.68 -2.85 -11.47
CA GLN A 484 -21.83 -4.16 -10.84
C GLN A 484 -21.25 -5.25 -11.75
N VAL A 485 -20.43 -6.13 -11.19
CA VAL A 485 -19.81 -7.28 -11.88
C VAL A 485 -20.30 -8.59 -11.27
N SER A 486 -20.24 -9.68 -12.02
CA SER A 486 -20.65 -10.98 -11.49
C SER A 486 -19.67 -11.51 -10.43
N ALA A 487 -20.15 -12.43 -9.60
CA ALA A 487 -19.33 -13.04 -8.55
C ALA A 487 -18.15 -13.84 -9.10
N SER A 488 -18.29 -14.41 -10.30
CA SER A 488 -17.29 -15.27 -10.94
C SER A 488 -15.96 -14.56 -11.24
N LEU A 489 -15.95 -13.23 -11.38
CA LEU A 489 -14.72 -12.47 -11.62
C LEU A 489 -13.78 -12.42 -10.41
N TRP A 490 -14.31 -12.49 -9.19
CA TRP A 490 -13.53 -12.23 -7.97
C TRP A 490 -12.58 -13.36 -7.56
N PRO A 491 -12.96 -14.65 -7.61
CA PRO A 491 -12.04 -15.75 -7.33
C PRO A 491 -10.79 -15.73 -8.22
N ASP A 492 -10.93 -15.38 -9.50
CA ASP A 492 -9.78 -15.32 -10.43
C ASP A 492 -8.78 -14.23 -10.05
N TRP A 493 -9.27 -13.07 -9.61
CA TRP A 493 -8.43 -12.01 -9.05
C TRP A 493 -7.73 -12.42 -7.76
N LEU A 494 -8.44 -13.11 -6.86
CA LEU A 494 -7.85 -13.62 -5.61
C LEU A 494 -6.76 -14.65 -5.92
N MET A 495 -6.99 -15.52 -6.90
CA MET A 495 -5.99 -16.49 -7.36
C MET A 495 -4.76 -15.80 -7.95
N LEU A 496 -4.95 -14.78 -8.80
CA LEU A 496 -3.85 -14.00 -9.38
C LEU A 496 -2.97 -13.35 -8.30
N LEU A 497 -3.58 -12.85 -7.21
CA LEU A 497 -2.84 -12.30 -6.07
C LEU A 497 -2.08 -13.38 -5.30
N ALA A 498 -2.61 -14.62 -5.25
CA ALA A 498 -2.07 -15.71 -4.46
C ALA A 498 -0.90 -16.46 -5.13
N VAL A 499 -0.92 -16.64 -6.45
CA VAL A 499 -0.02 -17.57 -7.18
C VAL A 499 1.37 -16.97 -7.48
N GLU A 500 1.50 -15.66 -7.48
CA GLU A 500 2.74 -15.00 -7.92
C GLU A 500 3.83 -14.95 -6.82
N ASP A 501 5.10 -15.14 -7.21
CA ASP A 501 6.28 -15.11 -6.32
C ASP A 501 6.52 -13.76 -5.61
N ILE A 502 5.75 -12.71 -5.95
CA ILE A 502 5.87 -11.38 -5.36
C ILE A 502 4.97 -11.27 -4.14
N ARG A 503 5.60 -11.30 -2.97
CA ARG A 503 4.97 -11.09 -1.66
C ARG A 503 4.83 -9.60 -1.35
N SER A 504 3.61 -9.13 -1.08
CA SER A 504 3.34 -7.77 -0.59
C SER A 504 2.27 -7.79 0.50
N GLU A 505 2.47 -7.00 1.54
CA GLU A 505 1.52 -6.92 2.66
C GLU A 505 0.16 -6.38 2.20
N GLU A 506 0.18 -5.40 1.28
CA GLU A 506 -1.03 -4.81 0.71
C GLU A 506 -1.78 -5.78 -0.22
N ASP A 507 -1.16 -6.87 -0.71
CA ASP A 507 -1.89 -7.87 -1.51
C ASP A 507 -2.89 -8.65 -0.64
N VAL A 508 -2.54 -8.99 0.61
CA VAL A 508 -3.47 -9.62 1.56
C VAL A 508 -4.63 -8.69 1.88
N ARG A 509 -4.33 -7.39 2.06
CA ARG A 509 -5.34 -6.35 2.30
C ARG A 509 -6.29 -6.20 1.11
N LEU A 510 -5.72 -6.11 -0.10
CA LEU A 510 -6.48 -6.03 -1.35
C LEU A 510 -7.33 -7.29 -1.58
N GLY A 511 -6.81 -8.47 -1.22
CA GLY A 511 -7.57 -9.72 -1.19
C GLY A 511 -8.78 -9.64 -0.25
N GLY A 512 -8.62 -9.07 0.95
CA GLY A 512 -9.74 -8.81 1.85
C GLY A 512 -10.79 -7.85 1.27
N MET A 513 -10.36 -6.82 0.53
CA MET A 513 -11.27 -5.88 -0.15
C MET A 513 -12.07 -6.56 -1.27
N ILE A 514 -11.40 -7.37 -2.10
CA ILE A 514 -12.06 -8.16 -3.16
C ILE A 514 -13.05 -9.14 -2.53
N LEU A 515 -12.63 -9.83 -1.47
CA LEU A 515 -13.48 -10.79 -0.78
C LEU A 515 -14.74 -10.13 -0.23
N ASP A 516 -14.66 -8.93 0.34
CA ASP A 516 -15.86 -8.22 0.80
C ASP A 516 -16.80 -7.83 -0.35
N LYS A 517 -16.27 -7.41 -1.51
CA LYS A 517 -17.08 -7.16 -2.71
C LYS A 517 -17.78 -8.44 -3.19
N PHE A 518 -17.05 -9.55 -3.25
CA PHE A 518 -17.60 -10.88 -3.57
C PHE A 518 -18.71 -11.30 -2.60
N LEU A 519 -18.45 -11.24 -1.29
CA LEU A 519 -19.40 -11.65 -0.24
C LEU A 519 -20.62 -10.73 -0.11
N SER A 520 -20.56 -9.53 -0.71
CA SER A 520 -21.69 -8.60 -0.76
C SER A 520 -22.61 -8.84 -1.96
N GLY A 521 -22.17 -9.65 -2.94
CA GLY A 521 -22.95 -10.05 -4.11
C GLY A 521 -23.66 -11.40 -3.93
N THR A 522 -24.22 -11.90 -5.04
CA THR A 522 -24.80 -13.25 -5.12
C THR A 522 -23.80 -14.21 -5.74
N PHE A 523 -23.53 -15.34 -5.09
CA PHE A 523 -22.53 -16.32 -5.50
C PHE A 523 -23.05 -17.75 -5.34
N SER A 524 -22.44 -18.66 -6.10
CA SER A 524 -22.61 -20.11 -5.99
C SER A 524 -21.70 -20.71 -4.93
N HIS A 525 -22.01 -21.95 -4.53
CA HIS A 525 -21.16 -22.73 -3.62
C HIS A 525 -19.74 -22.94 -4.18
N GLN A 526 -19.61 -23.15 -5.51
CA GLN A 526 -18.31 -23.38 -6.13
C GLN A 526 -17.46 -22.11 -6.14
N GLU A 527 -18.04 -20.96 -6.50
CA GLU A 527 -17.34 -19.67 -6.45
C GLU A 527 -16.91 -19.32 -5.02
N TYR A 528 -17.75 -19.60 -4.02
CA TYR A 528 -17.44 -19.38 -2.61
C TYR A 528 -16.25 -20.22 -2.14
N ALA A 529 -16.26 -21.53 -2.45
CA ALA A 529 -15.16 -22.43 -2.10
C ALA A 529 -13.85 -21.99 -2.75
N SER A 530 -13.89 -21.63 -4.04
CA SER A 530 -12.72 -21.12 -4.79
C SER A 530 -12.17 -19.83 -4.16
N ALA A 531 -13.04 -18.86 -3.85
CA ALA A 531 -12.63 -17.61 -3.20
C ALA A 531 -11.93 -17.86 -1.85
N ILE A 532 -12.47 -18.73 -1.00
CA ILE A 532 -11.86 -19.06 0.29
C ILE A 532 -10.50 -19.73 0.12
N GLU A 533 -10.39 -20.67 -0.82
CA GLU A 533 -9.13 -21.35 -1.12
C GLU A 533 -8.06 -20.36 -1.58
N SER A 534 -8.40 -19.46 -2.51
CA SER A 534 -7.49 -18.42 -2.98
C SER A 534 -7.07 -17.47 -1.87
N VAL A 535 -7.98 -17.03 -0.99
CA VAL A 535 -7.63 -16.15 0.13
C VAL A 535 -6.78 -16.88 1.18
N ALA A 536 -7.05 -18.17 1.45
CA ALA A 536 -6.23 -18.98 2.34
C ALA A 536 -4.79 -19.10 1.83
N MET A 537 -4.64 -19.36 0.53
CA MET A 537 -3.33 -19.41 -0.15
C MET A 537 -2.62 -18.06 -0.06
N LEU A 538 -3.32 -16.96 -0.39
CA LEU A 538 -2.81 -15.60 -0.33
C LEU A 538 -2.26 -15.25 1.08
N CYS A 539 -3.00 -15.60 2.13
CA CYS A 539 -2.56 -15.37 3.52
C CYS A 539 -1.34 -16.22 3.88
N SER A 540 -1.29 -17.47 3.44
CA SER A 540 -0.21 -18.41 3.75
C SER A 540 1.11 -18.02 3.08
N GLU A 541 1.06 -17.61 1.81
CA GLU A 541 2.25 -17.20 1.05
C GLU A 541 2.83 -15.86 1.51
N ASN A 542 2.00 -14.99 2.10
CA ASN A 542 2.40 -13.66 2.57
C ASN A 542 2.58 -13.60 4.09
N LEU A 543 3.07 -14.65 4.74
CA LEU A 543 3.18 -14.70 6.21
C LEU A 543 4.15 -13.64 6.79
N SER A 544 3.60 -12.61 7.42
CA SER A 544 4.29 -11.61 8.23
C SER A 544 3.42 -11.22 9.44
N VAL A 545 3.99 -10.55 10.45
CA VAL A 545 3.18 -10.09 11.60
C VAL A 545 2.11 -9.10 11.14
N ARG A 546 2.42 -8.24 10.16
CA ARG A 546 1.47 -7.24 9.67
C ARG A 546 0.35 -7.86 8.83
N THR A 547 0.68 -8.84 7.97
CA THR A 547 -0.35 -9.52 7.17
C THR A 547 -1.29 -10.36 8.02
N LEU A 548 -0.82 -10.92 9.13
CA LEU A 548 -1.67 -11.63 10.08
C LEU A 548 -2.78 -10.73 10.66
N CYS A 549 -2.54 -9.42 10.80
CA CYS A 549 -3.60 -8.47 11.18
C CYS A 549 -4.72 -8.45 10.13
N TYR A 550 -4.35 -8.33 8.85
CA TYR A 550 -5.32 -8.36 7.74
C TYR A 550 -6.01 -9.74 7.63
N SER A 551 -5.29 -10.84 7.89
CA SER A 551 -5.87 -12.18 7.88
C SER A 551 -6.89 -12.41 9.00
N ILE A 552 -6.67 -11.83 10.19
CA ILE A 552 -7.67 -11.84 11.28
C ILE A 552 -8.93 -11.07 10.86
N ASP A 553 -8.78 -9.89 10.27
CA ASP A 553 -9.93 -9.13 9.72
C ASP A 553 -10.68 -9.92 8.65
N ILE A 554 -9.99 -10.65 7.77
CA ILE A 554 -10.61 -11.53 6.77
C ILE A 554 -11.42 -12.65 7.43
N ALA A 555 -10.91 -13.26 8.51
CA ALA A 555 -11.65 -14.27 9.25
C ALA A 555 -12.93 -13.68 9.87
N GLU A 556 -12.86 -12.48 10.45
CA GLU A 556 -14.05 -11.80 10.95
C GLU A 556 -15.06 -11.50 9.83
N LEU A 557 -14.58 -11.03 8.67
CA LEU A 557 -15.41 -10.76 7.51
C LEU A 557 -16.14 -12.02 7.01
N LEU A 558 -15.44 -13.15 6.90
CA LEU A 558 -16.03 -14.43 6.51
C LEU A 558 -17.07 -14.93 7.53
N TYR A 559 -16.85 -14.64 8.80
CA TYR A 559 -17.79 -14.99 9.85
C TYR A 559 -19.07 -14.14 9.82
N ASP A 560 -18.92 -12.82 9.64
CA ASP A 560 -20.03 -11.87 9.67
C ASP A 560 -20.92 -11.92 8.41
N LYS A 561 -20.41 -12.44 7.28
CA LYS A 561 -21.15 -12.55 6.00
C LYS A 561 -21.80 -13.92 5.84
N ILE A 562 -22.72 -14.02 4.86
CA ILE A 562 -23.39 -15.28 4.52
C ILE A 562 -22.36 -16.30 4.04
N SER A 563 -22.50 -17.54 4.53
CA SER A 563 -21.68 -18.68 4.16
C SER A 563 -22.43 -19.61 3.22
N ALA A 564 -21.81 -19.97 2.10
CA ALA A 564 -22.30 -21.05 1.24
C ALA A 564 -21.66 -22.41 1.55
N ASP A 565 -20.54 -22.42 2.31
CA ASP A 565 -19.82 -23.62 2.72
C ASP A 565 -19.17 -23.39 4.11
N ASP A 566 -19.85 -23.85 5.16
CA ASP A 566 -19.37 -23.71 6.53
C ASP A 566 -18.08 -24.52 6.80
N ALA A 567 -17.87 -25.62 6.08
CA ALA A 567 -16.66 -26.43 6.23
C ALA A 567 -15.44 -25.72 5.63
N ALA A 568 -15.59 -25.10 4.45
CA ALA A 568 -14.55 -24.28 3.85
C ALA A 568 -14.20 -23.08 4.74
N ARG A 569 -15.22 -22.39 5.27
CA ARG A 569 -15.04 -21.27 6.20
C ARG A 569 -14.30 -21.69 7.48
N LEU A 570 -14.66 -22.82 8.09
CA LEU A 570 -13.94 -23.34 9.25
C LEU A 570 -12.51 -23.78 8.88
N GLY A 571 -12.32 -24.38 7.71
CA GLY A 571 -11.00 -24.76 7.18
C GLY A 571 -10.07 -23.55 7.05
N PHE A 572 -10.57 -22.41 6.56
CA PHE A 572 -9.82 -21.16 6.54
C PHE A 572 -9.34 -20.74 7.94
N TRP A 573 -10.24 -20.76 8.94
CA TRP A 573 -9.88 -20.43 10.32
C TRP A 573 -8.81 -21.37 10.86
N VAL A 574 -8.94 -22.68 10.64
CA VAL A 574 -7.94 -23.66 11.10
C VAL A 574 -6.57 -23.37 10.50
N THR A 575 -6.50 -23.06 9.21
CA THR A 575 -5.25 -22.65 8.55
C THR A 575 -4.68 -21.38 9.18
N LEU A 576 -5.50 -20.34 9.34
CA LEU A 576 -5.06 -19.09 9.97
C LEU A 576 -4.59 -19.28 11.41
N GLN A 577 -5.29 -20.13 12.18
CA GLN A 577 -4.92 -20.46 13.55
C GLN A 577 -3.51 -21.07 13.63
N GLU A 578 -3.14 -21.95 12.68
CA GLU A 578 -1.78 -22.48 12.61
C GLU A 578 -0.74 -21.40 12.26
N LEU A 579 -1.06 -20.49 11.33
CA LEU A 579 -0.19 -19.35 11.01
C LEU A 579 0.02 -18.42 12.22
N LEU A 580 -1.04 -18.16 12.98
CA LEU A 580 -0.99 -17.37 14.22
C LEU A 580 -0.14 -18.06 15.29
N LYS A 581 -0.29 -19.37 15.47
CA LYS A 581 0.55 -20.17 16.41
C LYS A 581 2.04 -20.06 16.06
N GLN A 582 2.39 -20.16 14.79
CA GLN A 582 3.80 -20.07 14.34
C GLN A 582 4.47 -18.73 14.70
N ARG A 583 3.68 -17.67 14.88
CA ARG A 583 4.17 -16.30 15.15
C ARG A 583 3.69 -15.73 16.48
N TRP A 584 3.07 -16.53 17.34
CA TRP A 584 2.34 -16.06 18.54
C TRP A 584 3.14 -15.11 19.43
N GLU A 585 4.39 -15.48 19.75
CA GLU A 585 5.31 -14.71 20.59
C GLU A 585 5.72 -13.35 19.98
N ARG A 586 5.51 -13.15 18.68
CA ARG A 586 5.80 -11.88 17.99
C ARG A 586 4.57 -11.00 17.81
N LEU A 587 3.38 -11.52 18.12
CA LEU A 587 2.15 -10.75 18.04
C LEU A 587 2.06 -9.84 19.27
N ASP A 588 1.66 -8.59 19.06
CA ASP A 588 1.36 -7.69 20.18
C ASP A 588 0.10 -8.14 20.94
N VAL A 589 -0.13 -7.53 22.11
CA VAL A 589 -1.25 -7.86 22.99
C VAL A 589 -2.62 -7.66 22.30
N SER A 590 -2.74 -6.64 21.44
CA SER A 590 -3.97 -6.36 20.69
C SER A 590 -4.28 -7.47 19.68
N MET A 591 -3.26 -7.92 18.93
CA MET A 591 -3.37 -9.01 17.98
C MET A 591 -3.65 -10.35 18.67
N GLN A 592 -3.00 -10.64 19.80
CA GLN A 592 -3.25 -11.86 20.58
C GLN A 592 -4.69 -11.88 21.11
N LEU A 593 -5.18 -10.75 21.62
CA LEU A 593 -6.57 -10.60 22.05
C LEU A 593 -7.54 -10.84 20.87
N SER A 594 -7.26 -10.22 19.72
CA SER A 594 -8.07 -10.35 18.51
C SER A 594 -8.13 -11.80 18.02
N ALA A 595 -6.99 -12.50 17.99
CA ALA A 595 -6.92 -13.92 17.63
C ALA A 595 -7.80 -14.80 18.53
N ARG A 596 -7.76 -14.60 19.85
CA ARG A 596 -8.62 -15.33 20.81
C ARG A 596 -10.10 -14.99 20.65
N MET A 597 -10.41 -13.76 20.26
CA MET A 597 -11.79 -13.38 19.97
C MET A 597 -12.32 -14.11 18.74
N VAL A 598 -11.55 -14.14 17.66
CA VAL A 598 -11.94 -14.87 16.44
C VAL A 598 -12.02 -16.38 16.70
N GLU A 599 -11.11 -16.94 17.49
CA GLU A 599 -11.20 -18.36 17.92
C GLU A 599 -12.56 -18.68 18.56
N ARG A 600 -13.04 -17.81 19.44
CA ARG A 600 -14.36 -17.97 20.09
C ARG A 600 -15.52 -17.86 19.11
N LEU A 601 -15.41 -17.05 18.05
CA LEU A 601 -16.44 -16.97 17.02
C LEU A 601 -16.59 -18.30 16.29
N TYR A 602 -15.47 -18.89 15.89
CA TYR A 602 -15.46 -20.11 15.08
C TYR A 602 -15.70 -21.38 15.90
N LEU A 603 -15.15 -21.46 17.12
CA LEU A 603 -15.14 -22.70 17.91
C LEU A 603 -16.15 -22.69 19.08
N GLY A 604 -16.71 -21.53 19.44
CA GLY A 604 -17.67 -21.40 20.53
C GLY A 604 -17.12 -21.94 21.86
N GLU A 605 -17.80 -22.93 22.44
CA GLU A 605 -17.40 -23.58 23.69
C GLU A 605 -16.06 -24.34 23.62
N HIS A 606 -15.60 -24.70 22.41
CA HIS A 606 -14.34 -25.40 22.21
C HIS A 606 -13.12 -24.46 22.11
N ALA A 607 -13.34 -23.15 22.21
CA ALA A 607 -12.28 -22.15 22.14
C ALA A 607 -11.45 -22.06 23.44
N GLY A 608 -10.23 -21.53 23.34
CA GLY A 608 -9.33 -21.27 24.47
C GLY A 608 -8.28 -22.36 24.69
N HIS A 609 -8.18 -23.30 23.75
CA HIS A 609 -7.18 -24.38 23.78
C HIS A 609 -6.15 -24.26 22.66
N ALA A 610 -6.38 -23.40 21.66
CA ALA A 610 -5.48 -23.29 20.52
C ALA A 610 -4.22 -22.47 20.83
N PHE A 611 -4.33 -21.40 21.61
CA PHE A 611 -3.23 -20.47 21.85
C PHE A 611 -2.64 -20.63 23.26
N PRO A 612 -1.36 -20.25 23.47
CA PRO A 612 -0.75 -20.22 24.80
C PRO A 612 -1.60 -19.43 25.81
N ALA A 613 -1.60 -19.88 27.06
CA ALA A 613 -2.31 -19.20 28.14
C ALA A 613 -1.71 -17.80 28.37
N GLU A 614 -2.51 -16.86 28.86
CA GLU A 614 -1.98 -15.56 29.31
C GLU A 614 -1.03 -15.80 30.48
N ASP A 615 0.23 -15.37 30.33
CA ASP A 615 1.14 -15.24 31.45
C ASP A 615 0.63 -14.10 32.34
N ASN A 616 -0.23 -14.46 33.29
CA ASN A 616 -0.72 -13.58 34.35
C ASN A 616 0.40 -13.33 35.39
N THR A 617 1.64 -13.02 34.97
CA THR A 617 2.66 -12.56 35.91
C THR A 617 2.31 -11.13 36.33
N PRO A 618 1.90 -10.89 37.59
CA PRO A 618 1.60 -9.55 38.06
C PRO A 618 2.93 -8.83 38.22
N GLY A 619 3.33 -8.02 37.24
CA GLY A 619 4.55 -7.20 37.37
C GLY A 619 5.29 -6.85 36.09
N VAL A 620 4.99 -7.49 34.94
CA VAL A 620 5.47 -6.98 33.64
C VAL A 620 4.33 -6.16 33.07
N ALA A 621 4.32 -4.87 33.37
CA ALA A 621 3.35 -3.93 32.82
C ALA A 621 3.33 -4.07 31.29
N SER A 622 2.22 -4.58 30.75
CA SER A 622 1.89 -4.40 29.34
C SER A 622 1.90 -2.91 29.06
N SER A 623 2.54 -2.45 28.00
CA SER A 623 2.74 -1.03 27.66
C SER A 623 1.44 -0.25 27.40
N LEU A 624 0.26 -0.85 27.59
CA LEU A 624 -1.07 -0.31 27.27
C LEU A 624 -1.75 0.42 28.45
N HIS A 625 -1.02 0.81 29.51
CA HIS A 625 -1.61 1.50 30.67
C HIS A 625 -1.73 3.02 30.50
N ARG A 626 -2.34 3.50 29.40
CA ARG A 626 -2.85 4.88 29.40
C ARG A 626 -4.16 4.86 30.19
N ASP A 627 -4.23 5.64 31.27
CA ASP A 627 -5.47 5.79 32.04
C ASP A 627 -6.48 6.58 31.20
N LEU A 628 -7.57 5.91 30.83
CA LEU A 628 -8.66 6.46 30.03
C LEU A 628 -9.95 6.56 30.84
N ASP A 629 -9.86 6.57 32.18
CA ASP A 629 -11.04 6.65 33.04
C ASP A 629 -11.88 7.91 32.74
N GLY A 630 -13.18 7.70 32.55
CA GLY A 630 -14.13 8.75 32.22
C GLY A 630 -14.04 9.30 30.78
N LYS A 631 -13.12 8.79 29.94
CA LYS A 631 -13.05 9.14 28.52
C LYS A 631 -14.12 8.38 27.72
N THR A 632 -14.67 9.02 26.71
CA THR A 632 -15.66 8.41 25.80
C THR A 632 -15.05 8.16 24.43
N LEU A 633 -15.11 6.92 23.97
CA LEU A 633 -14.79 6.51 22.60
C LEU A 633 -16.10 6.22 21.84
N ALA A 634 -16.33 6.93 20.74
CA ALA A 634 -17.38 6.58 19.79
C ALA A 634 -16.81 5.64 18.71
N ILE A 635 -17.55 4.58 18.36
CA ILE A 635 -17.24 3.69 17.24
C ILE A 635 -18.41 3.71 16.26
N TYR A 636 -18.17 4.26 15.08
CA TYR A 636 -19.08 4.19 13.96
C TYR A 636 -18.71 3.02 13.03
N SER A 637 -19.66 2.13 12.76
CA SER A 637 -19.51 1.05 11.77
C SER A 637 -20.87 0.52 11.31
N LEU A 638 -20.98 0.18 10.02
CA LEU A 638 -22.15 -0.56 9.51
C LEU A 638 -22.10 -2.06 9.82
N MET A 639 -20.94 -2.58 10.29
CA MET A 639 -20.81 -3.96 10.75
C MET A 639 -21.03 -3.99 12.27
N GLU A 640 -22.29 -4.04 12.68
CA GLU A 640 -22.69 -4.00 14.10
C GLU A 640 -22.03 -5.10 14.95
N GLY A 641 -21.87 -6.31 14.37
CA GLY A 641 -21.18 -7.44 15.01
C GLY A 641 -19.73 -7.10 15.36
N ALA A 642 -18.97 -6.59 14.39
CA ALA A 642 -17.59 -6.15 14.57
C ALA A 642 -17.48 -5.01 15.59
N ALA A 643 -18.35 -4.00 15.51
CA ALA A 643 -18.34 -2.86 16.44
C ALA A 643 -18.58 -3.28 17.90
N ARG A 644 -19.53 -4.19 18.13
CA ARG A 644 -19.82 -4.75 19.46
C ARG A 644 -18.63 -5.53 20.01
N ARG A 645 -18.01 -6.38 19.19
CA ARG A 645 -16.81 -7.13 19.60
C ARG A 645 -15.63 -6.21 19.89
N GLY A 646 -15.41 -5.19 19.06
CA GLY A 646 -14.40 -4.16 19.29
C GLY A 646 -14.60 -3.43 20.62
N LYS A 647 -15.84 -3.04 20.93
CA LYS A 647 -16.22 -2.48 22.23
C LYS A 647 -15.88 -3.41 23.40
N GLU A 648 -16.29 -4.68 23.32
CA GLU A 648 -16.01 -5.68 24.38
C GLU A 648 -14.50 -5.87 24.61
N ALA A 649 -13.70 -5.84 23.54
CA ALA A 649 -12.24 -5.96 23.61
C ALA A 649 -11.59 -4.73 24.22
N LEU A 650 -11.98 -3.54 23.77
CA LEU A 650 -11.45 -2.27 24.25
C LEU A 650 -11.79 -2.03 25.73
N LEU A 651 -12.97 -2.46 26.19
CA LEU A 651 -13.32 -2.43 27.62
C LEU A 651 -12.47 -3.39 28.48
N LYS A 652 -11.95 -4.48 27.90
CA LYS A 652 -11.00 -5.37 28.60
C LYS A 652 -9.60 -4.76 28.67
N LEU A 653 -9.18 -4.09 27.60
CA LEU A 653 -7.90 -3.40 27.55
C LEU A 653 -7.89 -2.13 28.42
N TYR A 654 -9.02 -1.40 28.45
CA TYR A 654 -9.19 -0.12 29.13
C TYR A 654 -10.49 -0.09 29.96
N PRO A 655 -10.49 -0.65 31.19
CA PRO A 655 -11.71 -0.80 31.99
C PRO A 655 -12.46 0.50 32.35
N GLY A 656 -11.78 1.64 32.37
CA GLY A 656 -12.38 2.96 32.65
C GLY A 656 -12.93 3.71 31.42
N LEU A 657 -12.73 3.17 30.21
CA LEU A 657 -13.18 3.79 28.96
C LEU A 657 -14.70 3.59 28.77
N ASN A 658 -15.45 4.65 28.50
CA ASN A 658 -16.82 4.53 28.00
C ASN A 658 -16.79 4.33 26.47
N VAL A 659 -17.53 3.35 25.95
CA VAL A 659 -17.58 3.08 24.50
C VAL A 659 -19.02 3.11 23.99
N GLU A 660 -19.30 4.02 23.05
CA GLU A 660 -20.61 4.19 22.42
C GLU A 660 -20.56 3.79 20.94
N LEU A 661 -21.60 3.12 20.44
CA LEU A 661 -21.66 2.58 19.09
C LEU A 661 -22.70 3.32 18.25
N ASN A 662 -22.41 3.54 16.97
CA ASN A 662 -23.38 4.05 16.00
C ASN A 662 -23.27 3.31 14.66
N HIS A 663 -24.41 3.08 14.01
CA HIS A 663 -24.55 2.36 12.73
C HIS A 663 -25.51 3.08 11.76
N ASP A 664 -25.75 4.37 11.97
CA ASP A 664 -26.74 5.12 11.19
C ASP A 664 -26.27 5.32 9.74
N HIS A 665 -27.10 4.95 8.77
CA HIS A 665 -26.77 5.13 7.35
C HIS A 665 -26.76 6.60 6.87
N VAL A 666 -27.28 7.51 7.68
CA VAL A 666 -27.50 8.92 7.36
C VAL A 666 -27.12 9.80 8.56
N ALA A 667 -27.07 11.12 8.33
CA ALA A 667 -26.83 12.12 9.36
C ALA A 667 -27.97 12.17 10.40
N THR A 668 -27.87 11.45 11.51
CA THR A 668 -28.86 11.52 12.60
C THR A 668 -28.39 12.48 13.70
N PRO A 669 -29.31 13.06 14.50
CA PRO A 669 -28.95 13.82 15.68
C PRO A 669 -28.08 13.03 16.68
N ALA A 670 -28.24 11.70 16.73
CA ALA A 670 -27.44 10.83 17.59
C ALA A 670 -25.98 10.74 17.10
N LEU A 671 -25.77 10.53 15.80
CA LEU A 671 -24.43 10.51 15.19
C LEU A 671 -23.72 11.86 15.34
N ILE A 672 -24.44 12.96 15.13
CA ILE A 672 -23.89 14.32 15.30
C ILE A 672 -23.44 14.56 16.75
N ASN A 673 -24.31 14.26 17.71
CA ASN A 673 -24.01 14.43 19.14
C ASN A 673 -22.82 13.58 19.59
N LEU A 674 -22.70 12.34 19.07
CA LEU A 674 -21.54 11.48 19.31
C LEU A 674 -20.25 12.07 18.72
N ALA A 675 -20.31 12.57 17.49
CA ALA A 675 -19.17 13.19 16.82
C ALA A 675 -18.66 14.43 17.59
N GLU A 676 -19.57 15.23 18.13
CA GLU A 676 -19.25 16.44 18.91
C GLU A 676 -18.67 16.13 20.29
N LYS A 677 -19.21 15.13 21.02
CA LYS A 677 -18.94 14.97 22.46
C LYS A 677 -17.93 13.91 22.84
N ALA A 678 -17.68 12.90 21.99
CA ALA A 678 -16.72 11.86 22.35
C ALA A 678 -15.32 12.44 22.58
N ASP A 679 -14.45 11.79 23.35
CA ASP A 679 -13.04 12.16 23.37
C ASP A 679 -12.35 11.59 22.13
N TYR A 680 -12.62 10.32 21.81
CA TYR A 680 -12.07 9.62 20.65
C TYR A 680 -13.18 9.17 19.71
N PHE A 681 -12.89 9.06 18.41
CA PHE A 681 -13.87 8.63 17.43
C PHE A 681 -13.23 7.70 16.40
N ILE A 682 -13.66 6.45 16.38
CA ILE A 682 -13.31 5.48 15.34
C ILE A 682 -14.39 5.52 14.28
N PHE A 683 -13.99 5.70 13.03
CA PHE A 683 -14.89 5.64 11.88
C PHE A 683 -14.47 4.51 10.94
N ALA A 684 -15.13 3.35 11.05
CA ALA A 684 -14.86 2.21 10.19
C ALA A 684 -15.54 2.39 8.82
N SER A 685 -14.88 3.14 7.93
CA SER A 685 -15.43 3.62 6.66
C SER A 685 -15.59 2.58 5.57
N GLY A 686 -15.02 1.38 5.71
CA GLY A 686 -14.93 0.42 4.61
C GLY A 686 -16.28 0.05 3.98
N SER A 687 -17.41 0.27 4.66
CA SER A 687 -18.77 0.04 4.14
C SER A 687 -19.64 1.31 4.11
N SER A 688 -19.14 2.45 4.58
CA SER A 688 -20.01 3.61 4.87
C SER A 688 -20.44 4.34 3.61
N LYS A 689 -21.74 4.63 3.49
CA LYS A 689 -22.25 5.59 2.52
C LYS A 689 -21.65 6.97 2.83
N HIS A 690 -21.26 7.68 1.77
CA HIS A 690 -20.73 9.04 1.77
C HIS A 690 -21.38 9.97 2.82
N GLN A 691 -22.69 9.89 3.01
CA GLN A 691 -23.45 10.78 3.90
C GLN A 691 -23.05 10.73 5.39
N ALA A 692 -22.90 9.54 5.99
CA ALA A 692 -22.55 9.42 7.41
C ALA A 692 -21.08 9.82 7.67
N PHE A 693 -20.19 9.47 6.74
CA PHE A 693 -18.78 9.88 6.80
C PHE A 693 -18.66 11.40 6.79
N TYR A 694 -19.34 12.07 5.85
CA TYR A 694 -19.27 13.52 5.74
C TYR A 694 -19.86 14.23 6.95
N THR A 695 -20.95 13.69 7.50
CA THR A 695 -21.53 14.19 8.75
C THR A 695 -20.48 14.21 9.85
N VAL A 696 -19.77 13.10 10.09
CA VAL A 696 -18.78 13.04 11.18
C VAL A 696 -17.61 13.99 10.92
N THR A 697 -17.11 14.09 9.69
CA THR A 697 -15.99 14.99 9.36
C THR A 697 -16.32 16.47 9.52
N ASP A 698 -17.59 16.86 9.40
CA ASP A 698 -18.02 18.26 9.60
C ASP A 698 -17.90 18.70 11.07
N TYR A 699 -18.10 17.77 12.02
CA TYR A 699 -18.04 18.06 13.46
C TYR A 699 -16.70 17.68 14.10
N ARG A 700 -15.90 16.81 13.44
CA ARG A 700 -14.66 16.28 14.03
C ARG A 700 -13.52 16.18 13.02
N LYS A 701 -12.37 16.74 13.40
CA LYS A 701 -11.11 16.65 12.64
C LYS A 701 -10.27 15.43 13.00
N GLU A 702 -10.27 15.03 14.26
CA GLU A 702 -9.47 13.91 14.77
C GLU A 702 -10.28 12.61 14.76
N ILE A 703 -10.20 11.88 13.66
CA ILE A 703 -10.90 10.60 13.45
C ILE A 703 -9.87 9.49 13.28
N ILE A 704 -10.10 8.37 13.96
CA ILE A 704 -9.29 7.16 13.90
C ILE A 704 -9.89 6.25 12.81
N TYR A 705 -9.11 5.95 11.78
CA TYR A 705 -9.53 5.09 10.68
C TYR A 705 -8.90 3.71 10.82
N PRO A 706 -9.70 2.66 11.06
CA PRO A 706 -9.18 1.30 11.05
C PRO A 706 -8.80 0.87 9.64
N SER A 707 -7.74 0.07 9.54
CA SER A 707 -7.23 -0.42 8.25
C SER A 707 -8.15 -1.42 7.55
N GLY A 708 -9.09 -2.00 8.31
CA GLY A 708 -10.12 -2.96 7.88
C GLY A 708 -11.48 -2.67 8.54
N LYS A 709 -12.40 -3.64 8.44
CA LYS A 709 -13.79 -3.52 8.95
C LYS A 709 -14.06 -4.35 10.22
N GLY A 710 -13.13 -5.24 10.57
CA GLY A 710 -13.25 -6.16 11.69
C GLY A 710 -13.07 -5.46 13.03
N ALA A 711 -13.37 -6.17 14.12
CA ALA A 711 -13.05 -5.70 15.46
C ALA A 711 -11.53 -5.56 15.63
N SER A 712 -10.75 -6.47 15.04
CA SER A 712 -9.29 -6.49 15.17
C SER A 712 -8.62 -5.22 14.67
N SER A 713 -9.01 -4.72 13.50
CA SER A 713 -8.52 -3.44 12.97
C SER A 713 -8.98 -2.23 13.78
N MET A 714 -10.21 -2.23 14.32
CA MET A 714 -10.66 -1.16 15.23
C MET A 714 -9.80 -1.08 16.49
N ILE A 715 -9.48 -2.23 17.10
CA ILE A 715 -8.65 -2.30 18.30
C ILE A 715 -7.23 -1.84 17.99
N ALA A 716 -6.63 -2.36 16.92
CA ALA A 716 -5.28 -1.99 16.51
C ALA A 716 -5.15 -0.49 16.18
N ALA A 717 -6.14 0.08 15.49
CA ALA A 717 -6.15 1.50 15.15
C ALA A 717 -6.30 2.39 16.38
N PHE A 718 -7.15 2.01 17.34
CA PHE A 718 -7.28 2.75 18.59
C PHE A 718 -6.00 2.71 19.43
N VAL A 719 -5.40 1.53 19.58
CA VAL A 719 -4.13 1.36 20.29
C VAL A 719 -3.04 2.21 19.65
N SER A 720 -2.88 2.14 18.33
CA SER A 720 -1.90 2.94 17.57
C SER A 720 -2.14 4.45 17.66
N ALA A 721 -3.40 4.89 17.78
CA ALA A 721 -3.73 6.31 17.96
C ALA A 721 -3.43 6.81 19.38
N LEU A 722 -3.23 5.91 20.34
CA LEU A 722 -2.81 6.26 21.70
C LEU A 722 -1.28 6.30 21.83
N ASP A 723 -0.52 5.67 20.94
CA ASP A 723 0.95 5.80 20.92
C ASP A 723 1.37 7.16 20.35
#